data_AF-A0A2D4LAB2-F1
#
_entry.id   AF-A0A2D4LAB2-F1
#
_cell.length_a   1.000
_cell.length_b   1.000
_cell.length_c   1.000
_cell.angle_alpha   90.00
_cell.angle_beta   90.00
_cell.angle_gamma   90.00
#
_symmetry.space_group_name_H-M   'P 1'
#
loop_
_entity.id
_entity.type
_entity.pdbx_description
1 polymer ?
#
loop_
_entity_poly.entity_id
_entity_poly.type
_entity_poly.pdbx_seq_one_letter_code
_entity_poly.pdbx_strand_id
1 'polypeptide(L)'
;FRKNLKGVNGGKDFDQEMLEDIYYAIKNEEIVMPDEQTGLVKENYVWSVLLHRGATEEGVFLHVPSGSYDHDLFAMTWGPTVAALSYVFDKSLDETVIQKSISGFRKCAMISAHYGLSDVFDNLIISLCKFTALSSESIENLPTVFGSNPKAHIAAKTVFHLAYRHGDILREGWKNIVEAMLQLFRAELLPKTMVEVEDFVDPNGKICLQREETPSNRGESTVLIFVNWLTLSGTEQSGMRGPSTENQEAKRMALECIKQCDPEKLITESKFLQLESLQELMKALISVSPDEETYDEEDCAFCLEMLLRIVLENRDRVTFVWQAMRDHLYHLCINAMEYCCLVERAVVGLLRLAIRLLRREEISAQVLLSLRILLMMKPSMLNRASHQIAFGLHELLKTNAANIHSGEDWYTLFTLLECIGSGVKPPPALQPTRTENDTGAQSDSEISYHPNETSLDRGYTSDSEVYADHSKQAKLHRSVTDVDVVNSGWLVVGKDDINHSTMAGFSRLGNSPLVNQYSLTVGMDLGPHNTKSLMKCVESLSFIVRDAAHVTPENFELCVKTIRIFVEASLNGGCKSQEKRGKNHKYDSKSARFKKKAKENSLRHFKTSSQHQHRSTSEDEDEDESVPASYHTVSLQLLDLMHTLHTRAATIYSSWAEEQQHLEITEKKIEANSRALWLNCWCPLLQGIACLCYDARRQVRMQALTYLQRALLVHDLQALDALEWESCFNKVLFPLLTKLLENISPADIGGMEETRMRASTLLSKVFLQHLSPLLSLPTFAALWLTILDFMDKYMHAGSSDLLPEAIPESLKNMLL
;
A
#
# COMPACT_ATOMS: atom_id res chain seq x y z
N PHE A 1 8.07 6.68 -93.98
CA PHE A 1 7.90 5.29 -94.45
C PHE A 1 8.99 4.88 -95.45
N ARG A 2 8.99 5.37 -96.70
CA ARG A 2 10.01 5.06 -97.74
C ARG A 2 11.48 5.14 -97.28
N LYS A 3 11.86 6.21 -96.56
CA LYS A 3 13.24 6.37 -96.03
C LYS A 3 13.65 5.24 -95.08
N ASN A 4 12.72 4.74 -94.26
CA ASN A 4 13.01 3.72 -93.24
C ASN A 4 13.16 2.33 -93.86
N LEU A 5 12.61 2.09 -95.05
CA LEU A 5 12.62 0.80 -95.75
C LEU A 5 13.66 0.74 -96.88
N LYS A 6 14.54 1.74 -96.99
CA LYS A 6 15.59 1.79 -97.99
C LYS A 6 16.62 0.67 -97.76
N GLY A 7 16.91 -0.13 -98.78
CA GLY A 7 17.85 -1.26 -98.73
C GLY A 7 17.36 -2.50 -97.97
N VAL A 8 16.12 -2.50 -97.45
CA VAL A 8 15.59 -3.56 -96.59
C VAL A 8 14.99 -4.74 -97.40
N ASN A 9 14.88 -4.62 -98.73
CA ASN A 9 14.42 -5.70 -99.62
C ASN A 9 15.58 -6.58 -100.10
N GLY A 10 16.19 -7.34 -99.19
CA GLY A 10 17.35 -8.19 -99.50
C GLY A 10 18.55 -7.39 -100.06
N GLY A 11 18.77 -6.17 -99.54
CA GLY A 11 19.81 -5.25 -100.00
C GLY A 11 19.38 -4.27 -101.10
N LYS A 12 18.11 -4.33 -101.57
CA LYS A 12 17.52 -3.40 -102.54
C LYS A 12 16.41 -2.56 -101.91
N ASP A 13 15.96 -1.55 -102.65
CA ASP A 13 14.76 -0.79 -102.30
C ASP A 13 13.50 -1.56 -102.72
N PHE A 14 12.43 -1.42 -101.93
CA PHE A 14 11.10 -1.84 -102.35
C PHE A 14 10.55 -0.91 -103.43
N ASP A 15 9.58 -1.40 -104.20
CA ASP A 15 8.86 -0.60 -105.19
C ASP A 15 8.19 0.61 -104.50
N GLN A 16 8.40 1.79 -105.08
CA GLN A 16 8.02 3.04 -104.40
C GLN A 16 6.50 3.25 -104.42
N GLU A 17 5.82 2.89 -105.51
CA GLU A 17 4.37 3.03 -105.67
C GLU A 17 3.66 2.11 -104.69
N MET A 18 4.11 0.85 -104.59
CA MET A 18 3.65 -0.11 -103.58
C MET A 18 3.79 0.41 -102.15
N LEU A 19 4.94 1.01 -101.78
CA LEU A 19 5.13 1.56 -100.44
C LEU A 19 4.20 2.76 -100.16
N GLU A 20 3.85 3.52 -101.19
CA GLU A 20 2.92 4.65 -101.08
C GLU A 20 1.49 4.17 -100.94
N ASP A 21 1.10 3.15 -101.71
CA ASP A 21 -0.20 2.48 -101.62
C ASP A 21 -0.40 1.85 -100.23
N ILE A 22 0.59 1.12 -99.72
CA ILE A 22 0.54 0.54 -98.37
C ILE A 22 0.41 1.65 -97.32
N TYR A 23 1.14 2.75 -97.47
CA TYR A 23 1.07 3.87 -96.54
C TYR A 23 -0.31 4.52 -96.53
N TYR A 24 -0.87 4.80 -97.71
CA TYR A 24 -2.20 5.39 -97.81
C TYR A 24 -3.31 4.42 -97.41
N ALA A 25 -3.18 3.13 -97.68
CA ALA A 25 -4.10 2.11 -97.21
C ALA A 25 -4.14 2.08 -95.68
N ILE A 26 -3.00 1.95 -95.00
CA ILE A 26 -2.94 1.92 -93.52
C ILE A 26 -3.36 3.27 -92.91
N LYS A 27 -3.03 4.40 -93.56
CA LYS A 27 -3.42 5.73 -93.07
C LYS A 27 -4.93 5.97 -93.14
N ASN A 28 -5.58 5.46 -94.18
CA ASN A 28 -7.00 5.70 -94.44
C ASN A 28 -7.90 4.59 -93.87
N GLU A 29 -7.39 3.36 -93.79
CA GLU A 29 -8.02 2.19 -93.17
C GLU A 29 -7.08 1.68 -92.08
N GLU A 30 -7.35 2.11 -90.84
CA GLU A 30 -6.56 1.69 -89.69
C GLU A 30 -6.61 0.18 -89.51
N ILE A 31 -5.45 -0.43 -89.28
CA ILE A 31 -5.36 -1.84 -88.89
C ILE A 31 -5.82 -1.92 -87.43
N VAL A 32 -7.10 -2.22 -87.21
CA VAL A 32 -7.64 -2.41 -85.85
C VAL A 32 -7.16 -3.74 -85.32
N MET A 33 -6.38 -3.71 -84.24
CA MET A 33 -5.87 -4.93 -83.64
C MET A 33 -7.01 -5.69 -82.97
N PRO A 34 -6.97 -7.04 -82.92
CA PRO A 34 -8.09 -7.82 -82.37
C PRO A 34 -8.41 -7.51 -80.88
N ASP A 35 -7.46 -7.01 -80.09
CA ASP A 35 -7.63 -6.54 -78.70
C ASP A 35 -8.32 -5.17 -78.56
N GLU A 36 -8.37 -4.39 -79.64
CA GLU A 36 -9.06 -3.09 -79.74
C GLU A 36 -10.53 -3.24 -80.17
N GLN A 37 -10.91 -4.42 -80.68
CA GLN A 37 -12.30 -4.74 -81.03
C GLN A 37 -13.16 -4.99 -79.78
N THR A 38 -14.48 -5.10 -79.92
CA THR A 38 -15.40 -5.40 -78.80
C THR A 38 -16.12 -6.73 -79.01
N GLY A 39 -16.58 -7.36 -77.92
CA GLY A 39 -17.27 -8.65 -77.95
C GLY A 39 -16.36 -9.85 -78.28
N LEU A 40 -16.94 -10.85 -78.93
CA LEU A 40 -16.34 -12.18 -79.12
C LEU A 40 -14.96 -12.17 -79.81
N VAL A 41 -14.68 -11.20 -80.68
CA VAL A 41 -13.39 -11.14 -81.39
C VAL A 41 -12.26 -10.81 -80.42
N LYS A 42 -12.47 -9.80 -79.56
CA LYS A 42 -11.52 -9.46 -78.49
C LYS A 42 -11.38 -10.58 -77.49
N GLU A 43 -12.50 -11.16 -77.06
CA GLU A 43 -12.49 -12.27 -76.09
C GLU A 43 -11.68 -13.46 -76.61
N ASN A 44 -11.91 -13.88 -77.86
CA ASN A 44 -11.18 -14.98 -78.49
C ASN A 44 -9.69 -14.66 -78.70
N TYR A 45 -9.36 -13.42 -79.07
CA TYR A 45 -7.97 -13.00 -79.20
C TYR A 45 -7.27 -13.00 -77.84
N VAL A 46 -7.86 -12.37 -76.82
CA VAL A 46 -7.30 -12.34 -75.45
C VAL A 46 -7.17 -13.76 -74.89
N TRP A 47 -8.15 -14.64 -75.15
CA TRP A 47 -8.07 -16.04 -74.78
C TRP A 47 -6.93 -16.77 -75.49
N SER A 48 -6.75 -16.52 -76.79
CA SER A 48 -5.65 -17.10 -77.57
C SER A 48 -4.29 -16.60 -77.08
N VAL A 49 -4.16 -15.31 -76.77
CA VAL A 49 -2.96 -14.72 -76.17
C VAL A 49 -2.69 -15.33 -74.79
N LEU A 50 -3.73 -15.51 -73.97
CA LEU A 50 -3.62 -16.16 -72.66
C LEU A 50 -3.18 -17.62 -72.80
N LEU A 51 -3.71 -18.37 -73.75
CA LEU A 51 -3.30 -19.75 -74.03
C LEU A 51 -1.83 -19.82 -74.49
N HIS A 52 -1.40 -18.89 -75.35
CA HIS A 52 -0.01 -18.82 -75.78
C HIS A 52 0.92 -18.48 -74.61
N ARG A 53 0.53 -17.51 -73.76
CA ARG A 53 1.28 -17.19 -72.54
C ARG A 53 1.25 -18.31 -71.52
N GLY A 54 0.15 -19.06 -71.45
CA GLY A 54 0.02 -20.27 -70.65
C GLY A 54 0.96 -21.40 -71.09
N ALA A 55 1.35 -21.40 -72.36
CA ALA A 55 2.30 -22.37 -72.93
C ALA A 55 3.77 -21.95 -72.80
N THR A 56 4.06 -20.71 -72.38
CA THR A 56 5.43 -20.28 -72.05
C THR A 56 5.76 -20.57 -70.58
N GLU A 57 7.03 -20.38 -70.19
CA GLU A 57 7.44 -20.48 -68.78
C GLU A 57 6.64 -19.53 -67.86
N GLU A 58 6.11 -18.42 -68.40
CA GLU A 58 5.23 -17.49 -67.67
C GLU A 58 3.86 -18.11 -67.28
N GLY A 59 3.47 -19.21 -67.92
CA GLY A 59 2.25 -19.97 -67.63
C GLY A 59 2.41 -21.02 -66.53
N VAL A 60 3.63 -21.23 -66.02
CA VAL A 60 3.91 -22.23 -65.00
C VAL A 60 3.57 -21.66 -63.63
N PHE A 61 2.38 -21.98 -63.12
CA PHE A 61 1.98 -21.63 -61.76
C PHE A 61 2.41 -22.71 -60.77
N LEU A 62 3.07 -22.28 -59.69
CA LEU A 62 3.31 -23.15 -58.54
C LEU A 62 2.00 -23.26 -57.75
N HIS A 63 1.40 -24.44 -57.75
CA HIS A 63 0.28 -24.73 -56.86
C HIS A 63 0.80 -24.91 -55.44
N VAL A 64 0.59 -23.89 -54.62
CA VAL A 64 0.98 -23.88 -53.22
C VAL A 64 -0.28 -24.07 -52.37
N PRO A 65 -0.23 -24.77 -51.23
CA PRO A 65 -1.39 -24.90 -50.35
C PRO A 65 -1.98 -23.53 -49.98
N SER A 66 -3.30 -23.44 -49.91
CA SER A 66 -3.99 -22.21 -49.51
C SER A 66 -3.46 -21.72 -48.15
N GLY A 67 -3.16 -20.43 -48.05
CA GLY A 67 -2.63 -19.83 -46.83
C GLY A 67 -1.11 -19.81 -46.69
N SER A 68 -0.37 -20.47 -47.59
CA SER A 68 1.09 -20.65 -47.43
C SER A 68 1.90 -19.36 -47.43
N TYR A 69 1.37 -18.27 -47.98
CA TYR A 69 2.03 -16.96 -48.03
C TYR A 69 1.21 -15.87 -47.34
N ASP A 70 0.11 -16.20 -46.66
CA ASP A 70 -0.79 -15.19 -46.10
C ASP A 70 -0.08 -14.33 -45.04
N HIS A 71 0.78 -14.95 -44.23
CA HIS A 71 1.63 -14.26 -43.27
C HIS A 71 2.55 -13.23 -43.96
N ASP A 72 3.31 -13.68 -44.96
CA ASP A 72 4.32 -12.84 -45.64
C ASP A 72 3.66 -11.75 -46.49
N LEU A 73 2.55 -12.09 -47.17
CA LEU A 73 1.74 -11.13 -47.92
C LEU A 73 1.19 -10.04 -47.01
N PHE A 74 0.68 -10.41 -45.84
CA PHE A 74 0.20 -9.42 -44.88
C PHE A 74 1.35 -8.61 -44.28
N ALA A 75 2.48 -9.23 -43.93
CA ALA A 75 3.68 -8.56 -43.43
C ALA A 75 4.18 -7.46 -44.40
N MET A 76 4.09 -7.69 -45.72
CA MET A 76 4.47 -6.71 -46.75
C MET A 76 3.42 -5.60 -46.97
N THR A 77 2.14 -5.86 -46.70
CA THR A 77 1.03 -4.99 -47.11
C THR A 77 0.35 -4.25 -45.98
N TRP A 78 0.51 -4.67 -44.72
CA TRP A 78 -0.21 -4.07 -43.59
C TRP A 78 0.11 -2.58 -43.43
N GLY A 79 1.37 -2.16 -43.54
CA GLY A 79 1.78 -0.77 -43.34
C GLY A 79 1.08 0.21 -44.29
N PRO A 80 1.20 0.02 -45.63
CA PRO A 80 0.46 0.81 -46.61
C PRO A 80 -1.06 0.72 -46.43
N THR A 81 -1.58 -0.44 -46.05
CA THR A 81 -3.02 -0.65 -45.81
C THR A 81 -3.51 0.21 -44.63
N VAL A 82 -2.79 0.18 -43.50
CA VAL A 82 -3.11 0.96 -42.30
C VAL A 82 -2.99 2.46 -42.57
N ALA A 83 -1.96 2.88 -43.32
CA ALA A 83 -1.82 4.28 -43.73
C ALA A 83 -3.00 4.74 -44.60
N ALA A 84 -3.42 3.93 -45.58
CA ALA A 84 -4.58 4.23 -46.41
C ALA A 84 -5.88 4.27 -45.60
N LEU A 85 -6.11 3.29 -44.72
CA LEU A 85 -7.28 3.26 -43.83
C LEU A 85 -7.32 4.48 -42.91
N SER A 86 -6.17 4.86 -42.34
CA SER A 86 -6.02 6.03 -41.47
C SER A 86 -6.35 7.32 -42.23
N TYR A 87 -5.81 7.48 -43.44
CA TYR A 87 -6.10 8.64 -44.28
C TYR A 87 -7.59 8.74 -44.65
N VAL A 88 -8.20 7.62 -45.08
CA VAL A 88 -9.62 7.58 -45.44
C VAL A 88 -10.49 7.87 -44.22
N PHE A 89 -10.16 7.32 -43.05
CA PHE A 89 -10.88 7.58 -41.81
C PHE A 89 -10.80 9.06 -41.40
N ASP A 90 -9.61 9.65 -41.46
CA ASP A 90 -9.38 11.06 -41.11
C ASP A 90 -10.12 12.00 -42.07
N LYS A 91 -9.97 11.82 -43.39
CA LYS A 91 -10.47 12.76 -44.39
C LYS A 91 -11.93 12.56 -44.80
N SER A 92 -12.51 11.37 -44.63
CA SER A 92 -13.90 11.11 -45.07
C SER A 92 -14.92 11.74 -44.13
N LEU A 93 -15.97 12.38 -44.64
CA LEU A 93 -17.14 12.78 -43.86
C LEU A 93 -18.33 11.82 -44.05
N ASP A 94 -18.23 10.89 -44.99
CA ASP A 94 -19.26 9.88 -45.27
C ASP A 94 -19.20 8.75 -44.25
N GLU A 95 -20.30 8.58 -43.50
CA GLU A 95 -20.45 7.55 -42.48
C GLU A 95 -20.22 6.13 -43.03
N THR A 96 -20.67 5.85 -44.26
CA THR A 96 -20.49 4.52 -44.86
C THR A 96 -19.03 4.20 -45.15
N VAL A 97 -18.26 5.21 -45.55
CA VAL A 97 -16.82 5.10 -45.79
C VAL A 97 -16.08 4.96 -44.46
N ILE A 98 -16.46 5.72 -43.44
CA ILE A 98 -15.90 5.61 -42.09
C ILE A 98 -16.12 4.19 -41.53
N GLN A 99 -17.33 3.63 -41.66
CA GLN A 99 -17.63 2.27 -41.22
C GLN A 99 -16.83 1.21 -41.99
N LYS A 100 -16.62 1.39 -43.31
CA LYS A 100 -15.75 0.51 -44.11
C LYS A 100 -14.29 0.60 -43.65
N SER A 101 -13.78 1.79 -43.34
CA SER A 101 -12.42 1.96 -42.81
C SER A 101 -12.26 1.23 -41.47
N ILE A 102 -13.23 1.37 -40.56
CA ILE A 102 -13.24 0.65 -39.27
C ILE A 102 -13.33 -0.87 -39.48
N SER A 103 -14.13 -1.35 -40.43
CA SER A 103 -14.14 -2.76 -40.82
C SER A 103 -12.76 -3.22 -41.31
N GLY A 104 -12.05 -2.37 -42.07
CA GLY A 104 -10.67 -2.59 -42.48
C GLY A 104 -9.70 -2.73 -41.30
N PHE A 105 -9.74 -1.79 -40.35
CA PHE A 105 -8.94 -1.86 -39.12
C PHE A 105 -9.21 -3.16 -38.33
N ARG A 106 -10.49 -3.54 -38.18
CA ARG A 106 -10.88 -4.79 -37.50
C ARG A 106 -10.36 -6.04 -38.21
N LYS A 107 -10.35 -6.05 -39.54
CA LYS A 107 -9.78 -7.17 -40.32
C LYS A 107 -8.26 -7.23 -40.18
N CYS A 108 -7.56 -6.09 -40.24
CA CYS A 108 -6.12 -6.05 -40.01
C CYS A 108 -5.78 -6.59 -38.61
N ALA A 109 -6.51 -6.14 -37.59
CA ALA A 109 -6.37 -6.64 -36.23
C ALA A 109 -6.60 -8.15 -36.11
N MET A 110 -7.64 -8.68 -36.78
CA MET A 110 -7.94 -10.11 -36.78
C MET A 110 -6.82 -10.94 -37.41
N ILE A 111 -6.25 -10.47 -38.52
CA ILE A 111 -5.13 -11.14 -39.20
C ILE A 111 -3.88 -11.07 -38.31
N SER A 112 -3.57 -9.91 -37.73
CA SER A 112 -2.47 -9.76 -36.77
C SER A 112 -2.61 -10.72 -35.59
N ALA A 113 -3.80 -10.82 -35.00
CA ALA A 113 -4.08 -11.75 -33.91
C ALA A 113 -3.95 -13.21 -34.31
N HIS A 114 -4.38 -13.58 -35.52
CA HIS A 114 -4.26 -14.96 -36.02
C HIS A 114 -2.80 -15.40 -36.18
N TYR A 115 -1.94 -14.49 -36.65
CA TYR A 115 -0.53 -14.77 -36.90
C TYR A 115 0.42 -14.38 -35.75
N GLY A 116 -0.10 -13.79 -34.66
CA GLY A 116 0.72 -13.35 -33.52
C GLY A 116 1.60 -12.13 -33.83
N LEU A 117 1.21 -11.29 -34.79
CA LEU A 117 1.95 -10.08 -35.18
C LEU A 117 1.64 -8.92 -34.23
N SER A 118 2.25 -8.94 -33.04
CA SER A 118 2.00 -7.97 -31.97
C SER A 118 2.39 -6.54 -32.35
N ASP A 119 3.49 -6.36 -33.06
CA ASP A 119 3.98 -5.07 -33.54
C ASP A 119 2.98 -4.39 -34.50
N VAL A 120 2.40 -5.18 -35.42
CA VAL A 120 1.35 -4.70 -36.33
C VAL A 120 0.10 -4.29 -35.56
N PHE A 121 -0.30 -5.10 -34.58
CA PHE A 121 -1.47 -4.82 -33.75
C PHE A 121 -1.28 -3.58 -32.85
N ASP A 122 -0.11 -3.42 -32.25
CA ASP A 122 0.23 -2.23 -31.46
C ASP A 122 0.16 -0.97 -32.34
N ASN A 123 0.72 -1.00 -33.55
CA ASN A 123 0.65 0.14 -34.49
C ASN A 123 -0.79 0.48 -34.90
N LEU A 124 -1.66 -0.53 -35.07
CA LEU A 124 -3.09 -0.34 -35.33
C LEU A 124 -3.76 0.38 -34.15
N ILE A 125 -3.52 -0.07 -32.92
CA ILE A 125 -4.08 0.53 -31.70
C ILE A 125 -3.56 1.96 -31.52
N ILE A 126 -2.26 2.19 -31.65
CA ILE A 126 -1.64 3.53 -31.56
C ILE A 126 -2.28 4.48 -32.57
N SER A 127 -2.49 4.02 -33.81
CA SER A 127 -3.11 4.83 -34.87
C SER A 127 -4.57 5.15 -34.55
N LEU A 128 -5.34 4.18 -34.05
CA LEU A 128 -6.74 4.39 -33.64
C LEU A 128 -6.86 5.30 -32.41
N CYS A 129 -5.96 5.18 -31.42
CA CYS A 129 -5.93 6.05 -30.25
C CYS A 129 -5.78 7.53 -30.64
N LYS A 130 -4.97 7.85 -31.65
CA LYS A 130 -4.85 9.24 -32.17
C LYS A 130 -6.18 9.80 -32.67
N PHE A 131 -7.04 8.96 -33.24
CA PHE A 131 -8.36 9.37 -33.73
C PHE A 131 -9.41 9.54 -32.64
N THR A 132 -9.13 9.12 -31.40
CA THR A 132 -10.05 9.31 -30.27
C THR A 132 -10.05 10.74 -29.73
N ALA A 133 -9.06 11.57 -30.10
CA ALA A 133 -8.79 12.88 -29.50
C ALA A 133 -8.50 12.87 -27.98
N LEU A 134 -8.51 11.70 -27.33
CA LEU A 134 -8.27 11.57 -25.90
C LEU A 134 -6.83 11.96 -25.52
N SER A 135 -5.84 11.64 -26.38
CA SER A 135 -4.42 11.89 -26.11
C SER A 135 -3.88 13.24 -26.61
N SER A 136 -4.71 14.09 -27.23
CA SER A 136 -4.24 15.30 -27.93
C SER A 136 -4.88 16.62 -27.47
N GLU A 137 -5.97 16.56 -26.71
CA GLU A 137 -6.76 17.73 -26.31
C GLU A 137 -6.50 18.13 -24.86
N SER A 138 -6.76 19.40 -24.52
CA SER A 138 -6.69 19.85 -23.12
C SER A 138 -7.84 19.28 -22.29
N ILE A 139 -7.56 18.95 -21.03
CA ILE A 139 -8.50 18.29 -20.10
C ILE A 139 -9.82 19.06 -19.98
N GLU A 140 -9.77 20.40 -19.91
CA GLU A 140 -10.96 21.26 -19.79
C GLU A 140 -11.90 21.17 -21.01
N ASN A 141 -11.33 21.03 -22.21
CA ASN A 141 -12.09 20.99 -23.46
C ASN A 141 -12.48 19.56 -23.85
N LEU A 142 -11.80 18.55 -23.30
CA LEU A 142 -11.94 17.15 -23.68
C LEU A 142 -13.40 16.66 -23.64
N PRO A 143 -14.21 16.92 -22.59
CA PRO A 143 -15.61 16.48 -22.57
C PRO A 143 -16.45 17.05 -23.72
N THR A 144 -16.14 18.27 -24.18
CA THR A 144 -16.87 18.95 -25.25
C THR A 144 -16.39 18.48 -26.62
N VAL A 145 -15.07 18.43 -26.84
CA VAL A 145 -14.47 18.03 -28.13
C VAL A 145 -14.73 16.55 -28.42
N PHE A 146 -14.52 15.67 -27.44
CA PHE A 146 -14.82 14.25 -27.59
C PHE A 146 -16.33 14.03 -27.80
N GLY A 147 -17.15 14.63 -26.94
CA GLY A 147 -18.60 14.44 -26.93
C GLY A 147 -19.33 14.93 -28.19
N SER A 148 -18.79 15.95 -28.86
CA SER A 148 -19.32 16.46 -30.13
C SER A 148 -18.76 15.75 -31.37
N ASN A 149 -17.79 14.85 -31.21
CA ASN A 149 -17.08 14.20 -32.31
C ASN A 149 -17.51 12.72 -32.50
N PRO A 150 -18.42 12.43 -33.45
CA PRO A 150 -18.89 11.07 -33.68
C PRO A 150 -17.79 10.13 -34.21
N LYS A 151 -16.77 10.65 -34.91
CA LYS A 151 -15.62 9.84 -35.33
C LYS A 151 -14.78 9.39 -34.16
N ALA A 152 -14.53 10.29 -33.21
CA ALA A 152 -13.81 9.97 -31.97
C ALA A 152 -14.53 8.88 -31.17
N HIS A 153 -15.87 8.96 -31.08
CA HIS A 153 -16.68 7.91 -30.47
C HIS A 153 -16.49 6.55 -31.15
N ILE A 154 -16.52 6.49 -32.48
CA ILE A 154 -16.33 5.25 -33.25
C ILE A 154 -14.90 4.70 -33.08
N ALA A 155 -13.89 5.58 -33.08
CA ALA A 155 -12.50 5.21 -32.85
C ALA A 155 -12.32 4.63 -31.45
N ALA A 156 -12.82 5.31 -30.40
CA ALA A 156 -12.71 4.86 -29.01
C ALA A 156 -13.38 3.49 -28.81
N LYS A 157 -14.64 3.35 -29.26
CA LYS A 157 -15.35 2.06 -29.22
C LYS A 157 -14.58 0.95 -29.94
N THR A 158 -13.90 1.27 -31.04
CA THR A 158 -13.10 0.30 -31.79
C THR A 158 -11.82 -0.08 -31.03
N VAL A 159 -11.10 0.87 -30.43
CA VAL A 159 -9.91 0.60 -29.60
C VAL A 159 -10.27 -0.36 -28.45
N PHE A 160 -11.26 0.00 -27.63
CA PHE A 160 -11.69 -0.84 -26.51
C PHE A 160 -12.19 -2.22 -26.97
N HIS A 161 -12.97 -2.28 -28.05
CA HIS A 161 -13.43 -3.56 -28.61
C HIS A 161 -12.29 -4.47 -29.08
N LEU A 162 -11.27 -3.90 -29.73
CA LEU A 162 -10.09 -4.65 -30.16
C LEU A 162 -9.26 -5.12 -28.97
N ALA A 163 -9.10 -4.28 -27.94
CA ALA A 163 -8.43 -4.67 -26.70
C ALA A 163 -9.14 -5.82 -25.99
N TYR A 164 -10.48 -5.82 -25.93
CA TYR A 164 -11.25 -6.94 -25.35
C TYR A 164 -11.08 -8.24 -26.13
N ARG A 165 -11.06 -8.16 -27.46
CA ARG A 165 -11.09 -9.36 -28.31
C ARG A 165 -9.71 -9.95 -28.60
N HIS A 166 -8.70 -9.09 -28.68
CA HIS A 166 -7.36 -9.43 -29.15
C HIS A 166 -6.27 -8.95 -28.18
N GLY A 167 -6.62 -8.69 -26.91
CA GLY A 167 -5.69 -8.21 -25.89
C GLY A 167 -4.49 -9.12 -25.68
N ASP A 168 -4.59 -10.43 -25.95
CA ASP A 168 -3.50 -11.40 -25.78
C ASP A 168 -2.22 -11.06 -26.56
N ILE A 169 -2.34 -10.39 -27.71
CA ILE A 169 -1.20 -10.01 -28.54
C ILE A 169 -0.78 -8.54 -28.38
N LEU A 170 -1.47 -7.77 -27.53
CA LEU A 170 -1.15 -6.38 -27.27
C LEU A 170 0.11 -6.26 -26.40
N ARG A 171 1.01 -5.33 -26.72
CA ARG A 171 2.25 -5.07 -25.98
C ARG A 171 2.38 -3.57 -25.71
N GLU A 172 3.11 -2.84 -26.57
CA GLU A 172 3.36 -1.41 -26.40
C GLU A 172 2.07 -0.58 -26.52
N GLY A 173 1.07 -1.08 -27.24
CA GLY A 173 -0.23 -0.41 -27.38
C GLY A 173 -0.99 -0.25 -26.06
N TRP A 174 -0.64 -1.01 -25.00
CA TRP A 174 -1.22 -0.80 -23.67
C TRP A 174 -0.92 0.60 -23.11
N LYS A 175 0.26 1.16 -23.38
CA LYS A 175 0.61 2.52 -22.93
C LYS A 175 -0.37 3.56 -23.47
N ASN A 176 -0.74 3.45 -24.74
CA ASN A 176 -1.70 4.36 -25.36
C ASN A 176 -3.13 4.18 -24.85
N ILE A 177 -3.52 2.96 -24.47
CA ILE A 177 -4.82 2.71 -23.85
C ILE A 177 -4.85 3.25 -22.42
N VAL A 178 -3.78 3.04 -21.64
CA VAL A 178 -3.64 3.59 -20.28
C VAL A 178 -3.64 5.11 -20.32
N GLU A 179 -2.91 5.74 -21.24
CA GLU A 179 -2.94 7.20 -21.44
C GLU A 179 -4.36 7.69 -21.77
N ALA A 180 -5.06 7.00 -22.67
CA ALA A 180 -6.46 7.32 -22.94
C ALA A 180 -7.35 7.18 -21.70
N MET A 181 -7.12 6.18 -20.85
CA MET A 181 -7.83 6.02 -19.58
C MET A 181 -7.52 7.14 -18.58
N LEU A 182 -6.26 7.58 -18.48
CA LEU A 182 -5.85 8.70 -17.64
C LEU A 182 -6.52 10.00 -18.09
N GLN A 183 -6.59 10.26 -19.40
CA GLN A 183 -7.29 11.44 -19.93
C GLN A 183 -8.78 11.41 -19.60
N LEU A 184 -9.41 10.23 -19.66
CA LEU A 184 -10.79 10.05 -19.21
C LEU A 184 -10.96 10.24 -17.70
N PHE A 185 -9.96 9.84 -16.91
CA PHE A 185 -9.91 10.05 -15.47
C PHE A 185 -9.82 11.55 -15.15
N ARG A 186 -8.85 12.26 -15.73
CA ARG A 186 -8.65 13.71 -15.54
C ARG A 186 -9.88 14.53 -15.98
N ALA A 187 -10.58 14.09 -17.03
CA ALA A 187 -11.78 14.76 -17.56
C ALA A 187 -13.10 14.37 -16.88
N GLU A 188 -13.06 13.58 -15.79
CA GLU A 188 -14.23 13.10 -15.05
C GLU A 188 -15.25 12.33 -15.92
N LEU A 189 -14.76 11.60 -16.93
CA LEU A 189 -15.60 10.82 -17.86
C LEU A 189 -15.68 9.34 -17.50
N LEU A 190 -14.85 8.86 -16.58
CA LEU A 190 -14.85 7.46 -16.15
C LEU A 190 -16.05 7.12 -15.25
N PRO A 191 -16.52 5.85 -15.28
CA PRO A 191 -17.53 5.37 -14.34
C PRO A 191 -17.08 5.46 -12.88
N LYS A 192 -18.03 5.75 -11.98
CA LYS A 192 -17.78 5.79 -10.53
C LYS A 192 -17.17 4.49 -9.98
N THR A 193 -17.47 3.34 -10.57
CA THR A 193 -16.89 2.05 -10.18
C THR A 193 -15.36 2.03 -10.32
N MET A 194 -14.78 2.81 -11.23
CA MET A 194 -13.33 2.90 -11.44
C MET A 194 -12.66 3.96 -10.56
N VAL A 195 -13.40 5.00 -10.16
CA VAL A 195 -12.88 6.15 -9.41
C VAL A 195 -13.10 6.00 -7.90
N GLU A 196 -14.18 5.36 -7.47
CA GLU A 196 -14.45 5.03 -6.08
C GLU A 196 -13.68 3.76 -5.67
N VAL A 197 -12.81 3.88 -4.68
CA VAL A 197 -11.93 2.79 -4.21
C VAL A 197 -12.19 2.48 -2.75
N GLU A 198 -11.95 1.22 -2.35
CA GLU A 198 -12.17 0.78 -0.96
C GLU A 198 -11.20 1.49 -0.01
N ASP A 199 -11.70 1.89 1.15
CA ASP A 199 -10.91 2.50 2.22
C ASP A 199 -11.29 1.92 3.59
N PHE A 200 -10.31 1.79 4.49
CA PHE A 200 -10.53 1.21 5.81
C PHE A 200 -11.03 2.21 6.86
N VAL A 201 -10.74 3.50 6.67
CA VAL A 201 -10.95 4.56 7.67
C VAL A 201 -12.21 5.37 7.34
N ASP A 202 -12.51 5.56 6.05
CA ASP A 202 -13.71 6.27 5.63
C ASP A 202 -14.99 5.58 6.14
N PRO A 203 -15.96 6.31 6.74
CA PRO A 203 -17.21 5.74 7.24
C PRO A 203 -18.06 5.02 6.18
N ASN A 204 -17.96 5.45 4.92
CA ASN A 204 -18.65 4.82 3.79
C ASN A 204 -17.88 3.61 3.23
N GLY A 205 -16.68 3.36 3.75
CA GLY A 205 -15.76 2.31 3.30
C GLY A 205 -15.19 2.55 1.90
N LYS A 206 -15.38 3.76 1.34
CA LYS A 206 -14.93 4.13 0.01
C LYS A 206 -14.54 5.60 -0.07
N ILE A 207 -13.54 5.90 -0.88
CA ILE A 207 -13.14 7.26 -1.24
C ILE A 207 -13.12 7.45 -2.75
N CYS A 208 -13.29 8.69 -3.20
CA CYS A 208 -13.14 9.07 -4.60
C CYS A 208 -11.70 9.52 -4.85
N LEU A 209 -11.06 8.99 -5.90
CA LEU A 209 -9.71 9.39 -6.29
C LEU A 209 -9.65 10.79 -6.92
N GLN A 210 -10.72 11.21 -7.60
CA GLN A 210 -10.87 12.57 -8.11
C GLN A 210 -11.23 13.48 -6.93
N ARG A 211 -10.36 14.42 -6.58
CA ARG A 211 -10.63 15.39 -5.52
C ARG A 211 -11.45 16.54 -6.08
N GLU A 212 -12.59 16.85 -5.47
CA GLU A 212 -13.23 18.14 -5.68
C GLU A 212 -12.31 19.21 -5.09
N GLU A 213 -11.78 20.13 -5.91
CA GLU A 213 -11.05 21.29 -5.41
C GLU A 213 -11.98 22.10 -4.50
N THR A 214 -11.90 21.90 -3.20
CA THR A 214 -12.41 22.89 -2.24
C THR A 214 -11.60 24.16 -2.47
N PRO A 215 -12.24 25.31 -2.80
CA PRO A 215 -11.50 26.53 -3.07
C PRO A 215 -10.70 26.91 -1.82
N SER A 216 -9.39 26.65 -1.88
CA SER A 216 -8.46 26.95 -0.80
C SER A 216 -8.53 28.44 -0.48
N ASN A 217 -8.50 28.74 0.82
CA ASN A 217 -8.44 30.06 1.43
C ASN A 217 -7.34 30.95 0.78
N ARG A 218 -7.65 31.57 -0.36
CA ARG A 218 -7.17 32.92 -0.66
C ARG A 218 -8.19 33.84 -0.03
N GLY A 219 -7.82 34.38 1.13
CA GLY A 219 -8.56 35.46 1.77
C GLY A 219 -8.65 36.62 0.80
N GLU A 220 -9.77 36.71 0.09
CA GLU A 220 -10.44 37.94 -0.34
C GLU A 220 -11.72 37.58 -1.09
N SER A 221 -12.85 37.86 -0.41
CA SER A 221 -14.11 38.25 -1.04
C SER A 221 -15.06 37.19 -1.62
N THR A 222 -15.60 36.34 -0.75
CA THR A 222 -16.86 35.60 -0.97
C THR A 222 -18.06 36.54 -1.17
N VAL A 223 -17.96 37.80 -0.75
CA VAL A 223 -19.02 38.81 -0.90
C VAL A 223 -19.07 39.35 -2.34
N LEU A 224 -17.93 39.44 -3.05
CA LEU A 224 -17.93 39.93 -4.44
C LEU A 224 -18.56 38.93 -5.43
N ILE A 225 -18.46 37.63 -5.18
CA ILE A 225 -19.09 36.60 -6.03
C ILE A 225 -20.62 36.68 -5.93
N PHE A 226 -21.16 36.87 -4.72
CA PHE A 226 -22.60 37.01 -4.50
C PHE A 226 -23.16 38.33 -5.03
N VAL A 227 -22.38 39.42 -4.94
CA VAL A 227 -22.80 40.74 -5.46
C VAL A 227 -22.76 40.75 -6.99
N ASN A 228 -21.83 40.07 -7.64
CA ASN A 228 -21.80 39.96 -9.11
C ASN A 228 -22.97 39.12 -9.66
N TRP A 229 -23.48 38.15 -8.89
CA TRP A 229 -24.66 37.36 -9.28
C TRP A 229 -25.97 38.14 -9.14
N LEU A 230 -26.10 39.04 -8.15
CA LEU A 230 -27.33 39.79 -7.89
C LEU A 230 -27.44 41.13 -8.65
N THR A 231 -26.35 41.70 -9.18
CA THR A 231 -26.37 43.01 -9.86
C THR A 231 -26.45 42.95 -11.39
N LEU A 232 -26.43 41.76 -12.00
CA LEU A 232 -26.39 41.57 -13.46
C LEU A 232 -27.75 41.19 -14.09
N SER A 233 -28.84 41.77 -13.61
CA SER A 233 -30.14 41.78 -14.32
C SER A 233 -30.37 43.12 -15.04
N GLY A 234 -29.39 43.58 -15.81
CA GLY A 234 -29.49 44.85 -16.52
C GLY A 234 -28.35 45.09 -17.51
N THR A 235 -28.68 44.94 -18.80
CA THR A 235 -27.96 45.42 -20.00
C THR A 235 -26.57 44.84 -20.32
N GLU A 236 -26.49 44.37 -21.55
CA GLU A 236 -25.35 43.86 -22.33
C GLU A 236 -23.95 44.32 -21.89
N GLN A 237 -23.07 43.36 -21.55
CA GLN A 237 -21.68 43.28 -22.02
C GLN A 237 -21.02 41.94 -21.65
N SER A 238 -20.08 41.54 -22.51
CA SER A 238 -19.37 40.27 -22.60
C SER A 238 -18.49 39.90 -21.41
N GLY A 239 -18.53 38.63 -21.01
CA GLY A 239 -17.53 37.98 -20.15
C GLY A 239 -18.18 37.12 -19.06
N MET A 240 -17.94 35.81 -19.09
CA MET A 240 -18.46 34.78 -18.16
C MET A 240 -19.96 34.42 -18.29
N ARG A 241 -20.30 33.69 -19.35
CA ARG A 241 -21.49 32.81 -19.36
C ARG A 241 -21.12 31.48 -18.69
N GLY A 242 -22.01 30.94 -17.85
CA GLY A 242 -21.95 29.53 -17.45
C GLY A 242 -21.94 28.59 -18.67
N PRO A 243 -21.61 27.29 -18.49
CA PRO A 243 -21.46 26.35 -19.61
C PRO A 243 -22.70 26.36 -20.50
N SER A 244 -22.50 26.52 -21.81
CA SER A 244 -23.58 26.52 -22.79
C SER A 244 -24.37 25.20 -22.71
N THR A 245 -25.65 25.23 -23.07
CA THR A 245 -26.49 24.03 -23.13
C THR A 245 -25.89 22.97 -24.07
N GLU A 246 -25.20 23.42 -25.12
CA GLU A 246 -24.46 22.60 -26.08
C GLU A 246 -23.26 21.88 -25.44
N ASN A 247 -22.49 22.55 -24.57
CA ASN A 247 -21.37 21.93 -23.86
C ASN A 247 -21.85 20.85 -22.87
N GLN A 248 -23.00 21.08 -22.21
CA GLN A 248 -23.60 20.07 -21.33
C GLN A 248 -24.10 18.86 -22.11
N GLU A 249 -24.65 19.07 -23.31
CA GLU A 249 -25.06 18.00 -24.21
C GLU A 249 -23.86 17.19 -24.73
N ALA A 250 -22.79 17.86 -25.14
CA ALA A 250 -21.54 17.21 -25.52
C ALA A 250 -20.97 16.35 -24.37
N LYS A 251 -20.86 16.89 -23.14
CA LYS A 251 -20.40 16.10 -21.97
C LYS A 251 -21.29 14.87 -21.72
N ARG A 252 -22.61 14.98 -21.91
CA ARG A 252 -23.54 13.84 -21.79
C ARG A 252 -23.28 12.78 -22.85
N MET A 253 -23.06 13.19 -24.11
CA MET A 253 -22.74 12.29 -25.21
C MET A 253 -21.39 11.60 -25.01
N ALA A 254 -20.39 12.31 -24.49
CA ALA A 254 -19.11 11.75 -24.09
C ALA A 254 -19.30 10.65 -23.04
N LEU A 255 -20.00 10.94 -21.94
CA LEU A 255 -20.28 9.97 -20.87
C LEU A 255 -21.00 8.71 -21.38
N GLU A 256 -22.00 8.88 -22.26
CA GLU A 256 -22.72 7.74 -22.85
C GLU A 256 -21.81 6.92 -23.77
N CYS A 257 -20.94 7.56 -24.55
CA CYS A 257 -19.95 6.85 -25.35
C CYS A 257 -18.98 6.04 -24.48
N ILE A 258 -18.43 6.63 -23.42
CA ILE A 258 -17.49 5.94 -22.51
C ILE A 258 -18.16 4.80 -21.78
N LYS A 259 -19.42 4.97 -21.36
CA LYS A 259 -20.22 3.88 -20.78
C LYS A 259 -20.38 2.71 -21.75
N GLN A 260 -20.56 2.98 -23.05
CA GLN A 260 -20.63 1.93 -24.08
C GLN A 260 -19.27 1.29 -24.39
N CYS A 261 -18.17 2.02 -24.20
CA CYS A 261 -16.82 1.45 -24.28
C CYS A 261 -16.54 0.49 -23.12
N ASP A 262 -17.17 0.69 -21.95
CA ASP A 262 -17.05 -0.15 -20.75
C ASP A 262 -15.60 -0.37 -20.25
N PRO A 263 -14.84 0.70 -19.97
CA PRO A 263 -13.40 0.60 -19.65
C PRO A 263 -13.08 -0.30 -18.45
N GLU A 264 -14.01 -0.49 -17.52
CA GLU A 264 -13.85 -1.42 -16.38
C GLU A 264 -13.66 -2.87 -16.83
N LYS A 265 -14.18 -3.21 -18.01
CA LYS A 265 -14.03 -4.53 -18.62
C LYS A 265 -12.57 -4.89 -18.89
N LEU A 266 -11.70 -3.90 -19.18
CA LEU A 266 -10.25 -4.15 -19.33
C LEU A 266 -9.64 -4.72 -18.04
N ILE A 267 -10.15 -4.29 -16.88
CA ILE A 267 -9.69 -4.73 -15.57
C ILE A 267 -10.28 -6.10 -15.24
N THR A 268 -11.60 -6.26 -15.37
CA THR A 268 -12.30 -7.50 -14.97
C THR A 268 -12.05 -8.69 -15.91
N GLU A 269 -11.77 -8.45 -17.20
CA GLU A 269 -11.39 -9.49 -18.16
C GLU A 269 -9.88 -9.73 -18.24
N SER A 270 -9.06 -8.97 -17.50
CA SER A 270 -7.60 -9.17 -17.47
C SER A 270 -7.20 -10.59 -17.04
N LYS A 271 -8.08 -11.32 -16.33
CA LYS A 271 -7.91 -12.74 -15.99
C LYS A 271 -7.82 -13.69 -17.18
N PHE A 272 -8.33 -13.27 -18.34
CA PHE A 272 -8.30 -14.06 -19.58
C PHE A 272 -7.07 -13.74 -20.45
N LEU A 273 -6.34 -12.67 -20.14
CA LEU A 273 -5.15 -12.29 -20.91
C LEU A 273 -4.05 -13.34 -20.76
N GLN A 274 -3.34 -13.58 -21.86
CA GLN A 274 -2.04 -14.27 -21.82
C GLN A 274 -1.04 -13.52 -20.93
N LEU A 275 -0.14 -14.28 -20.31
CA LEU A 275 0.75 -13.75 -19.26
C LEU A 275 1.64 -12.62 -19.77
N GLU A 276 2.12 -12.74 -21.01
CA GLU A 276 2.98 -11.76 -21.67
C GLU A 276 2.25 -10.41 -21.83
N SER A 277 1.00 -10.44 -22.32
CA SER A 277 0.19 -9.22 -22.45
C SER A 277 -0.17 -8.61 -21.09
N LEU A 278 -0.53 -9.46 -20.12
CA LEU A 278 -0.81 -9.01 -18.76
C LEU A 278 0.39 -8.29 -18.13
N GLN A 279 1.60 -8.83 -18.32
CA GLN A 279 2.82 -8.20 -17.84
C GLN A 279 3.07 -6.84 -18.53
N GLU A 280 2.81 -6.72 -19.83
CA GLU A 280 2.91 -5.42 -20.52
C GLU A 280 1.85 -4.41 -20.05
N LEU A 281 0.61 -4.83 -19.78
CA LEU A 281 -0.41 -3.98 -19.16
C LEU A 281 0.03 -3.48 -17.78
N MET A 282 0.57 -4.38 -16.94
CA MET A 282 1.08 -4.01 -15.63
C MET A 282 2.27 -3.03 -15.74
N LYS A 283 3.19 -3.27 -16.67
CA LYS A 283 4.31 -2.34 -16.94
C LYS A 283 3.82 -0.97 -17.37
N ALA A 284 2.80 -0.90 -18.24
CA ALA A 284 2.21 0.36 -18.67
C ALA A 284 1.63 1.15 -17.48
N LEU A 285 0.90 0.48 -16.57
CA LEU A 285 0.37 1.11 -15.36
C LEU A 285 1.47 1.55 -14.38
N ILE A 286 2.51 0.73 -14.20
CA ILE A 286 3.64 1.04 -13.31
C ILE A 286 4.52 2.18 -13.85
N SER A 287 4.56 2.36 -15.17
CA SER A 287 5.38 3.40 -15.81
C SER A 287 4.88 4.82 -15.62
N VAL A 288 3.64 4.98 -15.11
CA VAL A 288 3.07 6.29 -14.78
C VAL A 288 3.71 6.76 -13.48
N SER A 289 4.56 7.79 -13.59
CA SER A 289 5.28 8.41 -12.47
C SER A 289 4.86 9.87 -12.31
N PRO A 290 4.94 10.44 -11.10
CA PRO A 290 4.64 11.84 -10.88
C PRO A 290 5.70 12.71 -11.60
N ASP A 291 5.29 13.45 -12.63
CA ASP A 291 6.17 14.41 -13.32
C ASP A 291 6.42 15.65 -12.45
N GLU A 292 7.66 16.18 -12.51
CA GLU A 292 8.10 17.35 -11.72
C GLU A 292 7.33 18.64 -12.05
N GLU A 293 6.72 18.73 -13.24
CA GLU A 293 6.06 19.95 -13.73
C GLU A 293 4.53 19.95 -13.56
N THR A 294 3.89 18.78 -13.43
CA THR A 294 2.41 18.63 -13.49
C THR A 294 1.76 17.99 -12.26
N TYR A 295 2.57 17.52 -11.29
CA TYR A 295 2.10 16.97 -10.00
C TYR A 295 0.93 15.96 -10.12
N ASP A 296 1.11 14.92 -10.94
CA ASP A 296 0.08 13.91 -11.25
C ASP A 296 0.00 12.78 -10.19
N GLU A 297 -0.19 13.19 -8.92
CA GLU A 297 -0.36 12.24 -7.82
C GLU A 297 -1.62 11.38 -7.98
N GLU A 298 -2.70 12.00 -8.46
CA GLU A 298 -4.02 11.35 -8.63
C GLU A 298 -3.97 10.29 -9.73
N ASP A 299 -3.23 10.54 -10.81
CA ASP A 299 -3.00 9.60 -11.89
C ASP A 299 -2.23 8.36 -11.44
N CYS A 300 -1.14 8.57 -10.68
CA CYS A 300 -0.38 7.48 -10.09
C CYS A 300 -1.25 6.66 -9.13
N ALA A 301 -2.10 7.33 -8.34
CA ALA A 301 -3.02 6.66 -7.42
C ALA A 301 -4.09 5.87 -8.17
N PHE A 302 -4.62 6.40 -9.27
CA PHE A 302 -5.54 5.70 -10.16
C PHE A 302 -4.90 4.46 -10.80
N CYS A 303 -3.71 4.60 -11.38
CA CYS A 303 -2.98 3.49 -11.97
C CYS A 303 -2.66 2.39 -10.94
N LEU A 304 -2.24 2.78 -9.73
CA LEU A 304 -2.03 1.85 -8.63
C LEU A 304 -3.31 1.09 -8.26
N GLU A 305 -4.45 1.77 -8.15
CA GLU A 305 -5.73 1.13 -7.83
C GLU A 305 -6.24 0.20 -8.95
N MET A 306 -5.98 0.55 -10.22
CA MET A 306 -6.24 -0.37 -11.34
C MET A 306 -5.31 -1.59 -11.28
N LEU A 307 -4.03 -1.38 -10.99
CA LEU A 307 -3.04 -2.45 -10.85
C LEU A 307 -3.42 -3.42 -9.72
N LEU A 308 -3.83 -2.92 -8.55
CA LEU A 308 -4.32 -3.73 -7.43
C LEU A 308 -5.51 -4.60 -7.83
N ARG A 309 -6.49 -4.05 -8.57
CA ARG A 309 -7.64 -4.81 -9.07
C ARG A 309 -7.24 -5.87 -10.08
N ILE A 310 -6.33 -5.58 -11.01
CA ILE A 310 -5.80 -6.54 -11.99
C ILE A 310 -5.12 -7.74 -11.28
N VAL A 311 -4.30 -7.47 -10.26
CA VAL A 311 -3.65 -8.52 -9.46
C VAL A 311 -4.69 -9.41 -8.77
N LEU A 312 -5.76 -8.82 -8.23
CA LEU A 312 -6.83 -9.57 -7.57
C LEU A 312 -7.70 -10.39 -8.55
N GLU A 313 -7.98 -9.88 -9.75
CA GLU A 313 -8.65 -10.64 -10.82
C GLU A 313 -7.78 -11.81 -11.30
N ASN A 314 -6.45 -11.67 -11.25
CA ASN A 314 -5.46 -12.68 -11.61
C ASN A 314 -4.95 -13.52 -10.41
N ARG A 315 -5.71 -13.60 -9.32
CA ARG A 315 -5.33 -14.30 -8.08
C ARG A 315 -4.89 -15.76 -8.26
N ASP A 316 -5.33 -16.44 -9.31
CA ASP A 316 -4.99 -17.86 -9.60
C ASP A 316 -3.59 -18.01 -10.22
N ARG A 317 -3.01 -16.91 -10.71
CA ARG A 317 -1.69 -16.87 -11.38
C ARG A 317 -0.78 -15.80 -10.74
N VAL A 318 -1.12 -15.36 -9.53
CA VAL A 318 -0.52 -14.18 -8.91
C VAL A 318 0.99 -14.30 -8.72
N THR A 319 1.51 -15.51 -8.56
CA THR A 319 2.96 -15.79 -8.43
C THR A 319 3.79 -15.25 -9.57
N PHE A 320 3.25 -15.18 -10.81
CA PHE A 320 3.98 -14.66 -11.98
C PHE A 320 4.02 -13.12 -12.06
N VAL A 321 3.17 -12.44 -11.30
CA VAL A 321 3.02 -10.98 -11.33
C VAL A 321 3.32 -10.31 -9.99
N TRP A 322 3.43 -11.10 -8.92
CA TRP A 322 3.62 -10.62 -7.55
C TRP A 322 4.87 -9.77 -7.37
N GLN A 323 6.00 -10.20 -7.95
CA GLN A 323 7.27 -9.50 -7.79
C GLN A 323 7.19 -8.06 -8.31
N ALA A 324 6.59 -7.86 -9.49
CA ALA A 324 6.41 -6.53 -10.07
C ALA A 324 5.51 -5.64 -9.19
N MET A 325 4.40 -6.19 -8.66
CA MET A 325 3.51 -5.48 -7.74
C MET A 325 4.22 -5.11 -6.43
N ARG A 326 4.96 -6.06 -5.84
CA ARG A 326 5.68 -5.89 -4.59
C ARG A 326 6.76 -4.83 -4.71
N ASP A 327 7.54 -4.85 -5.79
CA ASP A 327 8.63 -3.90 -6.03
C ASP A 327 8.09 -2.49 -6.24
N HIS A 328 6.95 -2.36 -6.93
CA HIS A 328 6.27 -1.07 -7.08
C HIS A 328 5.77 -0.53 -5.72
N LEU A 329 5.11 -1.35 -4.89
CA LEU A 329 4.68 -0.95 -3.53
C LEU A 329 5.87 -0.59 -2.63
N TYR A 330 6.96 -1.36 -2.72
CA TYR A 330 8.20 -1.08 -2.00
C TYR A 330 8.72 0.32 -2.37
N HIS A 331 8.80 0.63 -3.66
CA HIS A 331 9.26 1.92 -4.15
C HIS A 331 8.38 3.06 -3.62
N LEU A 332 7.05 2.94 -3.73
CA LEU A 332 6.11 3.97 -3.27
C LEU A 332 6.16 4.19 -1.76
N CYS A 333 6.28 3.14 -0.94
CA CYS A 333 6.25 3.28 0.52
C CYS A 333 7.59 3.74 1.12
N ILE A 334 8.73 3.32 0.57
CA ILE A 334 10.04 3.53 1.20
C ILE A 334 10.78 4.73 0.61
N ASN A 335 10.68 4.95 -0.70
CA ASN A 335 11.40 6.05 -1.36
C ASN A 335 10.65 7.39 -1.29
N ALA A 336 9.40 7.38 -0.84
CA ALA A 336 8.63 8.60 -0.64
C ALA A 336 9.36 9.62 0.26
N MET A 337 9.39 10.87 -0.19
CA MET A 337 9.95 11.98 0.59
C MET A 337 8.95 12.52 1.61
N GLU A 338 7.68 12.58 1.22
CA GLU A 338 6.57 13.10 2.04
C GLU A 338 5.36 12.18 1.99
N TYR A 339 4.49 12.31 3.00
CA TYR A 339 3.25 11.55 3.08
C TYR A 339 2.17 12.19 2.23
N CYS A 340 1.73 11.47 1.20
CA CYS A 340 0.70 11.89 0.27
C CYS A 340 -0.36 10.78 0.09
N CYS A 341 -1.45 11.08 -0.63
CA CYS A 341 -2.51 10.13 -0.99
C CYS A 341 -1.96 8.89 -1.67
N LEU A 342 -0.99 9.03 -2.57
CA LEU A 342 -0.38 7.88 -3.26
C LEU A 342 0.26 6.90 -2.28
N VAL A 343 1.03 7.39 -1.31
CA VAL A 343 1.63 6.56 -0.26
C VAL A 343 0.55 5.90 0.59
N GLU A 344 -0.49 6.65 0.93
CA GLU A 344 -1.64 6.12 1.66
C GLU A 344 -2.33 4.98 0.89
N ARG A 345 -2.58 5.18 -0.41
CA ARG A 345 -3.15 4.14 -1.30
C ARG A 345 -2.23 2.95 -1.44
N ALA A 346 -0.90 3.13 -1.46
CA ALA A 346 0.04 2.02 -1.46
C ALA A 346 -0.04 1.20 -0.17
N VAL A 347 -0.15 1.84 0.99
CA VAL A 347 -0.34 1.18 2.29
C VAL A 347 -1.67 0.42 2.34
N VAL A 348 -2.77 1.07 1.94
CA VAL A 348 -4.10 0.45 1.88
C VAL A 348 -4.11 -0.72 0.90
N GLY A 349 -3.51 -0.54 -0.28
CA GLY A 349 -3.37 -1.55 -1.33
C GLY A 349 -2.61 -2.78 -0.86
N LEU A 350 -1.46 -2.60 -0.20
CA LEU A 350 -0.68 -3.70 0.38
C LEU A 350 -1.51 -4.53 1.38
N LEU A 351 -2.25 -3.86 2.26
CA LEU A 351 -3.11 -4.52 3.26
C LEU A 351 -4.31 -5.21 2.60
N ARG A 352 -4.92 -4.60 1.58
CA ARG A 352 -6.03 -5.22 0.80
C ARG A 352 -5.56 -6.47 0.06
N LEU A 353 -4.40 -6.42 -0.60
CA LEU A 353 -3.79 -7.60 -1.20
C LEU A 353 -3.56 -8.69 -0.17
N ALA A 354 -3.02 -8.34 1.01
CA ALA A 354 -2.82 -9.29 2.08
C ALA A 354 -4.14 -9.95 2.53
N ILE A 355 -5.17 -9.15 2.84
CA ILE A 355 -6.49 -9.66 3.23
C ILE A 355 -7.06 -10.67 2.22
N ARG A 356 -6.90 -10.41 0.91
CA ARG A 356 -7.51 -11.23 -0.15
C ARG A 356 -6.66 -12.43 -0.57
N LEU A 357 -5.32 -12.36 -0.46
CA LEU A 357 -4.40 -13.39 -0.95
C LEU A 357 -3.90 -14.35 0.13
N LEU A 358 -4.01 -14.03 1.43
CA LEU A 358 -3.51 -14.91 2.51
C LEU A 358 -4.13 -16.31 2.55
N ARG A 359 -5.33 -16.49 1.97
CA ARG A 359 -5.98 -17.81 1.87
C ARG A 359 -5.35 -18.73 0.83
N ARG A 360 -4.43 -18.23 0.01
CA ARG A 360 -3.72 -18.99 -1.02
C ARG A 360 -2.37 -19.44 -0.48
N GLU A 361 -2.25 -20.74 -0.21
CA GLU A 361 -1.04 -21.34 0.37
C GLU A 361 0.23 -21.09 -0.47
N GLU A 362 0.10 -21.05 -1.80
CA GLU A 362 1.21 -20.85 -2.74
C GLU A 362 1.93 -19.51 -2.58
N ILE A 363 1.25 -18.48 -2.06
CA ILE A 363 1.79 -17.12 -1.97
C ILE A 363 1.68 -16.47 -0.59
N SER A 364 0.94 -17.07 0.35
CA SER A 364 0.67 -16.50 1.68
C SER A 364 1.95 -16.07 2.42
N ALA A 365 3.00 -16.88 2.38
CA ALA A 365 4.29 -16.57 2.99
C ALA A 365 4.94 -15.31 2.36
N GLN A 366 4.90 -15.17 1.04
CA GLN A 366 5.45 -13.98 0.35
C GLN A 366 4.62 -12.72 0.59
N VAL A 367 3.31 -12.88 0.74
CA VAL A 367 2.38 -11.82 1.12
C VAL A 367 2.67 -11.30 2.53
N LEU A 368 2.79 -12.19 3.52
CA LEU A 368 3.11 -11.82 4.92
C LEU A 368 4.49 -11.17 5.01
N LEU A 369 5.48 -11.72 4.31
CA LEU A 369 6.82 -11.13 4.22
C LEU A 369 6.77 -9.70 3.65
N SER A 370 5.87 -9.42 2.71
CA SER A 370 5.73 -8.08 2.11
C SER A 370 5.12 -7.05 3.06
N LEU A 371 4.42 -7.45 4.13
CA LEU A 371 3.98 -6.51 5.18
C LEU A 371 5.16 -5.86 5.92
N ARG A 372 6.37 -6.46 5.86
CA ARG A 372 7.59 -5.85 6.41
C ARG A 372 7.95 -4.53 5.71
N ILE A 373 7.47 -4.28 4.49
CA ILE A 373 7.62 -2.98 3.79
C ILE A 373 7.11 -1.83 4.68
N LEU A 374 6.02 -2.04 5.42
CA LEU A 374 5.47 -1.03 6.33
C LEU A 374 6.43 -0.72 7.50
N LEU A 375 7.14 -1.73 8.02
CA LEU A 375 8.15 -1.54 9.07
C LEU A 375 9.44 -0.87 8.57
N MET A 376 9.67 -0.87 7.26
CA MET A 376 10.81 -0.19 6.61
C MET A 376 10.54 1.29 6.32
N MET A 377 9.29 1.76 6.45
CA MET A 377 8.93 3.15 6.21
C MET A 377 9.62 4.09 7.22
N LYS A 378 9.89 5.33 6.79
CA LYS A 378 10.40 6.38 7.70
C LYS A 378 9.42 6.55 8.88
N PRO A 379 9.89 6.73 10.14
CA PRO A 379 9.00 6.82 11.30
C PRO A 379 7.92 7.90 11.22
N SER A 380 8.21 9.04 10.57
CA SER A 380 7.24 10.12 10.32
C SER A 380 6.11 9.68 9.39
N MET A 381 6.43 8.89 8.36
CA MET A 381 5.48 8.35 7.39
C MET A 381 4.60 7.28 8.04
N LEU A 382 5.22 6.38 8.81
CA LEU A 382 4.53 5.32 9.54
C LEU A 382 3.51 5.89 10.53
N ASN A 383 3.85 6.99 11.22
CA ASN A 383 2.94 7.66 12.14
C ASN A 383 1.73 8.27 11.41
N ARG A 384 1.94 8.89 10.24
CA ARG A 384 0.82 9.45 9.44
C ARG A 384 -0.09 8.35 8.86
N ALA A 385 0.48 7.21 8.45
CA ALA A 385 -0.26 6.04 7.97
C ALA A 385 -0.93 5.20 9.07
N SER A 386 -0.82 5.61 10.35
CA SER A 386 -1.18 4.77 11.49
C SER A 386 -2.63 4.30 11.49
N HIS A 387 -3.57 5.14 11.06
CA HIS A 387 -4.98 4.78 10.99
C HIS A 387 -5.23 3.69 9.94
N GLN A 388 -4.74 3.90 8.72
CA GLN A 388 -4.92 2.96 7.62
C GLN A 388 -4.31 1.60 7.97
N ILE A 389 -3.12 1.60 8.60
CA ILE A 389 -2.46 0.36 9.03
C ILE A 389 -3.23 -0.31 10.17
N ALA A 390 -3.66 0.43 11.21
CA ALA A 390 -4.37 -0.16 12.34
C ALA A 390 -5.70 -0.81 11.91
N PHE A 391 -6.48 -0.13 11.07
CA PHE A 391 -7.76 -0.65 10.58
C PHE A 391 -7.58 -1.78 9.56
N GLY A 392 -6.60 -1.67 8.65
CA GLY A 392 -6.30 -2.76 7.71
C GLY A 392 -5.76 -4.02 8.40
N LEU A 393 -4.91 -3.87 9.42
CA LEU A 393 -4.45 -5.01 10.25
C LEU A 393 -5.59 -5.65 11.04
N HIS A 394 -6.53 -4.85 11.55
CA HIS A 394 -7.72 -5.38 12.22
C HIS A 394 -8.54 -6.26 11.28
N GLU A 395 -8.82 -5.78 10.07
CA GLU A 395 -9.59 -6.56 9.09
C GLU A 395 -8.81 -7.79 8.60
N LEU A 396 -7.49 -7.69 8.44
CA LEU A 396 -6.61 -8.82 8.11
C LEU A 396 -6.68 -9.92 9.16
N LEU A 397 -6.51 -9.59 10.44
CA LEU A 397 -6.56 -10.55 11.52
C LEU A 397 -7.97 -11.17 11.63
N LYS A 398 -9.01 -10.36 11.54
CA LYS A 398 -10.39 -10.82 11.56
C LYS A 398 -10.72 -11.82 10.44
N THR A 399 -10.13 -11.64 9.26
CA THR A 399 -10.44 -12.46 8.08
C THR A 399 -9.51 -13.66 7.88
N ASN A 400 -8.28 -13.61 8.42
CA ASN A 400 -7.20 -14.55 8.11
C ASN A 400 -6.39 -15.04 9.31
N ALA A 401 -6.72 -14.72 10.57
CA ALA A 401 -5.95 -15.19 11.74
C ALA A 401 -5.74 -16.72 11.76
N ALA A 402 -6.75 -17.48 11.34
CA ALA A 402 -6.67 -18.95 11.26
C ALA A 402 -5.71 -19.48 10.18
N ASN A 403 -5.26 -18.64 9.24
CA ASN A 403 -4.37 -19.03 8.15
C ASN A 403 -2.89 -18.69 8.44
N ILE A 404 -2.57 -18.14 9.62
CA ILE A 404 -1.22 -17.73 10.00
C ILE A 404 -0.64 -18.75 10.96
N HIS A 405 0.40 -19.44 10.51
CA HIS A 405 0.96 -20.60 11.22
C HIS A 405 2.41 -20.39 11.68
N SER A 406 3.11 -19.40 11.12
CA SER A 406 4.53 -19.16 11.40
C SER A 406 4.72 -18.13 12.52
N GLY A 407 5.61 -18.43 13.47
CA GLY A 407 6.02 -17.46 14.50
C GLY A 407 6.66 -16.19 13.93
N GLU A 408 7.37 -16.27 12.80
CA GLU A 408 7.97 -15.09 12.12
C GLU A 408 6.91 -14.15 11.52
N ASP A 409 5.81 -14.72 11.04
CA ASP A 409 4.70 -13.95 10.47
C ASP A 409 3.91 -13.27 11.59
N TRP A 410 3.63 -14.02 12.66
CA TRP A 410 3.06 -13.45 13.89
C TRP A 410 3.94 -12.35 14.45
N TYR A 411 5.25 -12.56 14.53
CA TYR A 411 6.21 -11.54 14.98
C TYR A 411 6.10 -10.25 14.16
N THR A 412 5.99 -10.37 12.83
CA THR A 412 5.82 -9.21 11.94
C THR A 412 4.52 -8.45 12.24
N LEU A 413 3.40 -9.16 12.38
CA LEU A 413 2.09 -8.56 12.66
C LEU A 413 2.00 -7.90 14.04
N PHE A 414 2.53 -8.57 15.08
CA PHE A 414 2.57 -7.98 16.42
C PHE A 414 3.53 -6.80 16.50
N THR A 415 4.68 -6.84 15.80
CA THR A 415 5.56 -5.68 15.70
C THR A 415 4.87 -4.48 15.04
N LEU A 416 4.09 -4.72 13.99
CA LEU A 416 3.27 -3.67 13.37
C LEU A 416 2.23 -3.11 14.36
N LEU A 417 1.49 -3.97 15.08
CA LEU A 417 0.55 -3.51 16.12
C LEU A 417 1.25 -2.68 17.20
N GLU A 418 2.44 -3.11 17.65
CA GLU A 418 3.24 -2.39 18.63
C GLU A 418 3.65 -1.01 18.10
N CYS A 419 4.23 -0.93 16.91
CA CYS A 419 4.68 0.32 16.30
C CYS A 419 3.52 1.30 16.09
N ILE A 420 2.40 0.82 15.56
CA ILE A 420 1.24 1.66 15.20
C ILE A 420 0.42 2.07 16.42
N GLY A 421 0.18 1.13 17.35
CA GLY A 421 -0.63 1.38 18.53
C GLY A 421 0.09 2.19 19.60
N SER A 422 1.41 2.02 19.76
CA SER A 422 2.15 2.63 20.88
C SER A 422 3.31 3.53 20.48
N GLY A 423 3.59 3.67 19.17
CA GLY A 423 4.68 4.51 18.67
C GLY A 423 6.06 3.94 18.93
N VAL A 424 6.17 2.63 19.22
CA VAL A 424 7.45 1.93 19.34
C VAL A 424 8.20 2.00 18.01
N LYS A 425 9.50 2.27 18.07
CA LYS A 425 10.34 2.29 16.86
C LYS A 425 10.48 0.88 16.28
N PRO A 426 10.41 0.70 14.94
CA PRO A 426 10.66 -0.58 14.30
C PRO A 426 12.05 -1.13 14.66
N PRO A 427 12.22 -2.45 14.81
CA PRO A 427 13.52 -3.07 15.09
C PRO A 427 14.58 -2.65 14.06
N PRO A 428 15.83 -2.32 14.48
CA PRO A 428 16.88 -1.88 13.56
C PRO A 428 17.20 -2.88 12.45
N ALA A 429 17.09 -4.18 12.74
CA ALA A 429 17.33 -5.26 11.77
C ALA A 429 16.32 -5.27 10.60
N LEU A 430 15.17 -4.61 10.76
CA LEU A 430 14.13 -4.49 9.75
C LEU A 430 14.15 -3.13 9.06
N GLN A 431 15.03 -2.21 9.45
CA GLN A 431 15.20 -0.93 8.77
C GLN A 431 16.23 -1.06 7.65
N PRO A 432 16.05 -0.37 6.51
CA PRO A 432 17.08 -0.35 5.47
C PRO A 432 18.38 0.22 6.06
N THR A 433 19.49 -0.52 5.92
CA THR A 433 20.81 -0.08 6.39
C THR A 433 21.18 1.21 5.69
N ARG A 434 21.04 2.33 6.40
CA ARG A 434 21.63 3.59 6.00
C ARG A 434 23.10 3.56 6.41
N THR A 435 24.01 3.61 5.45
CA THR A 435 25.34 4.16 5.68
C THR A 435 25.15 5.62 6.05
N GLU A 436 25.03 5.90 7.34
CA GLU A 436 25.00 7.26 7.86
C GLU A 436 26.38 7.88 7.63
N ASN A 437 26.47 8.80 6.67
CA ASN A 437 27.56 9.77 6.60
C ASN A 437 27.39 10.73 7.78
N ASP A 438 28.04 10.39 8.88
CA ASP A 438 28.07 11.19 10.09
C ASP A 438 28.96 12.45 9.87
N THR A 439 28.33 13.61 10.02
CA THR A 439 28.94 14.90 10.42
C THR A 439 30.28 15.32 9.78
N GLY A 440 30.22 15.98 8.63
CA GLY A 440 31.24 16.94 8.21
C GLY A 440 30.72 18.36 8.42
N ALA A 441 31.29 19.09 9.38
CA ALA A 441 30.96 20.49 9.65
C ALA A 441 31.05 21.33 8.37
N GLN A 442 29.92 21.91 7.93
CA GLN A 442 29.91 22.90 6.86
C GLN A 442 30.12 24.29 7.47
N SER A 443 31.27 24.86 7.14
CA SER A 443 31.60 26.27 7.36
C SER A 443 30.86 27.12 6.35
N ASP A 444 30.22 28.18 6.83
CA ASP A 444 29.58 29.24 6.05
C ASP A 444 30.53 29.81 4.98
N SER A 445 30.06 29.85 3.74
CA SER A 445 30.36 30.89 2.76
C SER A 445 29.29 30.89 1.68
N GLU A 446 28.49 31.95 1.69
CA GLU A 446 27.57 32.32 0.61
C GLU A 446 28.33 32.45 -0.73
N ILE A 447 27.69 32.07 -1.85
CA ILE A 447 27.52 32.89 -3.07
C ILE A 447 26.65 32.14 -4.10
N SER A 448 25.55 32.80 -4.45
CA SER A 448 24.71 32.78 -5.65
C SER A 448 25.25 32.14 -6.95
N TYR A 449 24.38 31.42 -7.69
CA TYR A 449 23.91 31.69 -9.07
C TYR A 449 23.42 30.41 -9.80
N HIS A 450 22.18 30.41 -10.28
CA HIS A 450 21.67 29.58 -11.40
C HIS A 450 22.14 30.16 -12.77
N PRO A 451 21.75 29.62 -13.93
CA PRO A 451 21.96 28.28 -14.52
C PRO A 451 22.59 28.41 -15.94
N ASN A 452 23.06 27.32 -16.56
CA ASN A 452 22.90 27.07 -18.02
C ASN A 452 23.56 25.77 -18.49
N GLU A 453 22.72 24.96 -19.14
CA GLU A 453 22.86 24.34 -20.47
C GLU A 453 24.21 23.83 -21.01
N THR A 454 24.07 22.66 -21.65
CA THR A 454 24.75 22.14 -22.86
C THR A 454 26.10 21.40 -22.74
N SER A 455 25.96 20.07 -22.89
CA SER A 455 26.50 19.29 -24.02
C SER A 455 27.93 18.72 -23.97
N LEU A 456 27.99 17.48 -24.47
CA LEU A 456 29.10 16.78 -25.15
C LEU A 456 30.08 15.95 -24.30
N ASP A 457 29.80 14.63 -24.31
CA ASP A 457 30.61 13.58 -24.93
C ASP A 457 32.12 13.82 -25.18
N ARG A 458 32.94 13.02 -24.48
CA ARG A 458 34.21 12.37 -24.89
C ARG A 458 34.83 11.80 -23.61
N GLY A 459 35.01 10.49 -23.41
CA GLY A 459 35.69 9.56 -24.30
C GLY A 459 37.21 9.79 -24.22
N TYR A 460 37.93 8.96 -23.45
CA TYR A 460 39.21 8.30 -23.76
C TYR A 460 39.97 7.84 -22.49
N THR A 461 39.97 6.51 -22.30
CA THR A 461 41.08 5.56 -22.05
C THR A 461 42.26 5.86 -21.13
N SER A 462 42.64 4.77 -20.44
CA SER A 462 44.02 4.30 -20.12
C SER A 462 44.82 5.07 -19.06
N ASP A 463 45.75 4.47 -18.33
CA ASP A 463 46.06 3.12 -17.85
C ASP A 463 47.34 3.34 -17.01
N SER A 464 47.62 2.42 -16.08
CA SER A 464 48.97 2.06 -15.63
C SER A 464 49.78 2.98 -14.68
N GLU A 465 49.92 2.45 -13.46
CA GLU A 465 51.18 2.00 -12.84
C GLU A 465 52.23 2.98 -12.22
N VAL A 466 52.40 2.80 -10.89
CA VAL A 466 53.66 2.52 -10.16
C VAL A 466 54.53 3.70 -9.68
N TYR A 467 55.17 3.43 -8.52
CA TYR A 467 56.14 4.18 -7.69
C TYR A 467 55.50 4.96 -6.53
N ALA A 468 55.68 4.64 -5.25
CA ALA A 468 56.83 4.21 -4.44
C ALA A 468 56.94 5.21 -3.27
N ASP A 469 56.54 4.73 -2.10
CA ASP A 469 57.31 4.72 -0.85
C ASP A 469 58.08 6.00 -0.43
N HIS A 470 57.65 6.61 0.68
CA HIS A 470 58.58 7.12 1.71
C HIS A 470 57.92 7.25 3.09
N SER A 471 58.38 6.37 3.96
CA SER A 471 58.39 6.33 5.42
C SER A 471 58.53 7.67 6.19
N LYS A 472 57.82 7.78 7.33
CA LYS A 472 58.38 8.20 8.64
C LYS A 472 57.47 7.82 9.83
N GLN A 473 57.99 6.86 10.63
CA GLN A 473 57.99 6.71 12.11
C GLN A 473 57.11 7.66 12.95
N ALA A 474 56.53 7.30 14.11
CA ALA A 474 56.43 6.07 14.90
C ALA A 474 55.56 6.41 16.14
N LYS A 475 54.75 5.45 16.62
CA LYS A 475 54.63 5.06 18.05
C LYS A 475 53.74 3.82 18.18
N LEU A 476 54.39 2.73 18.60
CA LEU A 476 53.82 1.44 18.99
C LEU A 476 53.05 1.58 20.34
N HIS A 477 52.22 0.67 20.87
CA HIS A 477 51.98 -0.79 20.83
C HIS A 477 50.55 -0.97 21.45
N ARG A 478 49.75 -2.03 21.32
CA ARG A 478 50.00 -3.48 21.16
C ARG A 478 48.70 -4.20 20.71
N SER A 479 48.84 -5.03 19.67
CA SER A 479 48.21 -6.34 19.36
C SER A 479 47.20 -6.94 20.37
N VAL A 480 46.15 -7.66 19.96
CA VAL A 480 46.22 -8.99 19.29
C VAL A 480 45.12 -9.18 18.21
N THR A 481 45.63 -9.58 17.04
CA THR A 481 45.14 -10.29 15.85
C THR A 481 43.86 -11.13 15.92
N ASP A 482 43.24 -11.55 14.81
CA ASP A 482 43.05 -11.13 13.40
C ASP A 482 42.35 -12.34 12.72
N VAL A 483 42.01 -12.19 11.43
CA VAL A 483 41.64 -13.23 10.45
C VAL A 483 40.13 -13.51 10.38
N ASP A 484 39.38 -12.71 9.58
CA ASP A 484 39.13 -12.86 8.13
C ASP A 484 37.91 -13.78 7.88
N VAL A 485 37.01 -13.62 6.90
CA VAL A 485 36.89 -12.78 5.71
C VAL A 485 35.48 -13.02 5.17
N VAL A 486 34.84 -11.97 4.65
CA VAL A 486 33.88 -11.98 3.51
C VAL A 486 32.79 -13.07 3.51
N ASN A 487 31.56 -12.69 3.86
CA ASN A 487 30.39 -13.08 3.05
C ASN A 487 29.17 -12.17 3.36
N SER A 488 29.16 -10.96 2.81
CA SER A 488 27.99 -10.07 2.87
C SER A 488 27.63 -9.61 1.47
N GLY A 489 26.77 -10.37 0.82
CA GLY A 489 26.18 -9.97 -0.45
C GLY A 489 25.24 -11.03 -0.96
N TRP A 490 23.95 -10.91 -0.67
CA TRP A 490 22.92 -11.58 -1.46
C TRP A 490 21.69 -10.68 -1.59
N LEU A 491 21.60 -10.09 -2.78
CA LEU A 491 20.42 -9.49 -3.39
C LEU A 491 20.37 -10.06 -4.81
N VAL A 492 19.79 -11.26 -4.97
CA VAL A 492 19.40 -11.81 -6.28
C VAL A 492 18.12 -12.63 -6.06
N VAL A 493 17.06 -12.22 -6.74
CA VAL A 493 15.82 -12.99 -6.92
C VAL A 493 15.97 -13.82 -8.19
N GLY A 494 15.67 -15.13 -8.13
CA GLY A 494 15.50 -15.95 -9.33
C GLY A 494 15.57 -17.47 -9.12
N LYS A 495 14.39 -18.10 -9.08
CA LYS A 495 14.00 -19.44 -9.58
C LYS A 495 14.85 -20.70 -9.31
N ASP A 496 14.12 -21.71 -8.79
CA ASP A 496 14.27 -23.17 -8.93
C ASP A 496 15.60 -23.81 -8.52
N ASP A 497 15.63 -24.45 -7.34
CA ASP A 497 15.97 -25.88 -7.27
C ASP A 497 15.63 -26.47 -5.88
N ILE A 498 14.76 -27.47 -5.91
CA ILE A 498 14.49 -28.42 -4.84
C ILE A 498 15.75 -29.28 -4.68
N ASN A 499 16.41 -29.22 -3.51
CA ASN A 499 17.07 -30.38 -2.93
C ASN A 499 17.35 -30.17 -1.43
N HIS A 500 16.89 -31.14 -0.64
CA HIS A 500 17.15 -31.27 0.78
C HIS A 500 18.65 -31.22 1.10
N SER A 501 19.05 -30.23 1.90
CA SER A 501 20.25 -30.35 2.74
C SER A 501 20.00 -29.66 4.08
N THR A 502 19.95 -30.49 5.11
CA THR A 502 19.90 -30.18 6.54
C THR A 502 20.76 -28.98 6.94
N MET A 503 20.12 -27.85 7.25
CA MET A 503 20.73 -26.77 8.02
C MET A 503 20.45 -26.99 9.51
N ALA A 504 21.50 -27.28 10.26
CA ALA A 504 21.50 -27.40 11.70
C ALA A 504 21.26 -26.04 12.37
N GLY A 505 20.21 -25.97 13.20
CA GLY A 505 20.19 -25.24 14.46
C GLY A 505 20.48 -23.73 14.45
N PHE A 506 19.55 -22.92 13.94
CA PHE A 506 19.41 -21.54 14.41
C PHE A 506 18.79 -21.53 15.81
N SER A 507 19.63 -21.72 16.82
CA SER A 507 19.28 -21.36 18.18
C SER A 507 19.15 -19.85 18.31
N ARG A 508 18.00 -19.41 18.85
CA ARG A 508 17.73 -18.12 19.52
C ARG A 508 17.12 -17.00 18.66
N LEU A 509 15.84 -16.76 18.96
CA LEU A 509 15.31 -15.47 19.44
C LEU A 509 16.42 -14.41 19.55
N GLY A 510 16.54 -13.53 18.55
CA GLY A 510 17.47 -12.42 18.59
C GLY A 510 17.26 -11.61 19.85
N ASN A 511 18.37 -11.32 20.56
CA ASN A 511 18.45 -10.58 21.82
C ASN A 511 17.30 -9.56 21.99
N SER A 512 16.28 -9.90 22.79
CA SER A 512 15.49 -8.85 23.42
C SER A 512 16.45 -8.02 24.27
N PRO A 513 16.29 -6.68 24.38
CA PRO A 513 17.01 -5.94 25.40
C PRO A 513 16.79 -6.65 26.76
N LEU A 514 17.81 -6.67 27.62
CA LEU A 514 17.72 -7.26 28.96
C LEU A 514 16.58 -6.57 29.73
N VAL A 515 15.36 -7.10 29.62
CA VAL A 515 14.19 -6.55 30.30
C VAL A 515 14.40 -6.81 31.77
N ASN A 516 14.48 -5.74 32.56
CA ASN A 516 14.57 -5.86 34.01
C ASN A 516 13.30 -6.58 34.52
N GLN A 517 13.44 -7.85 34.90
CA GLN A 517 12.32 -8.70 35.33
C GLN A 517 11.63 -8.21 36.61
N TYR A 518 12.25 -7.26 37.33
CA TYR A 518 11.71 -6.61 38.52
C TYR A 518 11.00 -5.29 38.20
N SER A 519 11.02 -4.84 36.93
CA SER A 519 10.24 -3.70 36.47
C SER A 519 8.82 -4.14 36.08
N LEU A 520 7.82 -3.36 36.48
CA LEU A 520 6.44 -3.58 36.05
C LEU A 520 6.24 -3.18 34.58
N THR A 521 6.99 -2.18 34.10
CA THR A 521 6.97 -1.73 32.70
C THR A 521 7.85 -2.62 31.81
N VAL A 522 7.55 -2.64 30.51
CA VAL A 522 8.37 -3.36 29.52
C VAL A 522 9.68 -2.61 29.27
N GLY A 523 9.67 -1.28 29.46
CA GLY A 523 10.87 -0.44 29.35
C GLY A 523 11.23 -0.08 27.91
N MET A 524 10.24 -0.05 27.02
CA MET A 524 10.42 0.39 25.63
C MET A 524 10.33 1.92 25.52
N ASP A 525 11.10 2.53 24.62
CA ASP A 525 10.97 3.96 24.31
C ASP A 525 9.72 4.18 23.43
N LEU A 526 8.62 4.54 24.08
CA LEU A 526 7.35 4.82 23.41
C LEU A 526 7.38 6.19 22.72
N GLY A 527 7.10 6.22 21.42
CA GLY A 527 6.95 7.45 20.64
C GLY A 527 5.55 8.07 20.73
N PRO A 528 5.34 9.21 20.05
CA PRO A 528 4.01 9.77 19.88
C PRO A 528 3.13 8.82 19.05
N HIS A 529 1.92 8.53 19.53
CA HIS A 529 0.96 7.65 18.86
C HIS A 529 -0.44 8.25 18.86
N ASN A 530 -1.28 7.78 17.94
CA ASN A 530 -2.67 8.19 17.82
C ASN A 530 -3.61 7.27 18.62
N THR A 531 -4.53 7.86 19.39
CA THR A 531 -5.44 7.11 20.27
C THR A 531 -6.48 6.26 19.52
N LYS A 532 -7.00 6.73 18.37
CA LYS A 532 -7.93 5.95 17.52
C LYS A 532 -7.22 4.71 16.97
N SER A 533 -5.97 4.87 16.53
CA SER A 533 -5.13 3.75 16.06
C SER A 533 -4.82 2.75 17.19
N LEU A 534 -4.48 3.23 18.39
CA LEU A 534 -4.31 2.38 19.58
C LEU A 534 -5.58 1.59 19.91
N MET A 535 -6.73 2.26 19.97
CA MET A 535 -8.02 1.61 20.23
C MET A 535 -8.28 0.49 19.22
N LYS A 536 -8.05 0.74 17.94
CA LYS A 536 -8.23 -0.26 16.90
C LYS A 536 -7.26 -1.44 17.03
N CYS A 537 -6.00 -1.18 17.39
CA CYS A 537 -5.04 -2.26 17.68
C CYS A 537 -5.45 -3.10 18.90
N VAL A 538 -6.03 -2.48 19.93
CA VAL A 538 -6.57 -3.18 21.11
C VAL A 538 -7.80 -4.02 20.74
N GLU A 539 -8.66 -3.54 19.85
CA GLU A 539 -9.76 -4.33 19.28
C GLU A 539 -9.24 -5.57 18.51
N SER A 540 -8.14 -5.43 17.77
CA SER A 540 -7.49 -6.56 17.09
C SER A 540 -6.97 -7.60 18.08
N LEU A 541 -6.35 -7.17 19.18
CA LEU A 541 -5.94 -8.09 20.26
C LEU A 541 -7.15 -8.74 20.93
N SER A 542 -8.22 -7.97 21.16
CA SER A 542 -9.46 -8.49 21.74
C SER A 542 -10.07 -9.59 20.88
N PHE A 543 -10.07 -9.42 19.55
CA PHE A 543 -10.49 -10.46 18.61
C PHE A 543 -9.67 -11.74 18.76
N ILE A 544 -8.34 -11.64 18.80
CA ILE A 544 -7.44 -12.80 18.95
C ILE A 544 -7.66 -13.49 20.31
N VAL A 545 -7.75 -12.73 21.40
CA VAL A 545 -7.78 -13.28 22.77
C VAL A 545 -9.12 -13.92 23.14
N ARG A 546 -10.22 -13.39 22.59
CA ARG A 546 -11.57 -13.86 22.96
C ARG A 546 -11.83 -15.27 22.42
N ASP A 547 -11.36 -15.58 21.22
CA ASP A 547 -11.44 -16.92 20.66
C ASP A 547 -10.16 -17.72 20.93
N ALA A 548 -10.25 -18.84 21.64
CA ALA A 548 -9.08 -19.67 21.90
C ALA A 548 -8.46 -20.25 20.63
N ALA A 549 -9.24 -20.40 19.55
CA ALA A 549 -8.74 -20.93 18.28
C ALA A 549 -7.69 -20.02 17.61
N HIS A 550 -7.67 -18.72 17.95
CA HIS A 550 -6.71 -17.77 17.41
C HIS A 550 -5.47 -17.59 18.29
N VAL A 551 -5.50 -18.11 19.51
CA VAL A 551 -4.34 -18.11 20.42
C VAL A 551 -3.56 -19.39 20.19
N THR A 552 -2.32 -19.26 19.75
CA THR A 552 -1.44 -20.37 19.37
C THR A 552 -0.12 -20.30 20.16
N PRO A 553 0.63 -21.41 20.27
CA PRO A 553 1.94 -21.39 20.91
C PRO A 553 2.90 -20.35 20.31
N GLU A 554 2.79 -20.11 19.01
CA GLU A 554 3.64 -19.18 18.26
C GLU A 554 3.32 -17.70 18.53
N ASN A 555 2.09 -17.38 18.96
CA ASN A 555 1.64 -15.99 19.11
C ASN A 555 1.33 -15.56 20.55
N PHE A 556 1.24 -16.49 21.49
CA PHE A 556 0.84 -16.20 22.87
C PHE A 556 1.76 -15.19 23.57
N GLU A 557 3.07 -15.45 23.55
CA GLU A 557 4.05 -14.58 24.21
C GLU A 557 4.09 -13.19 23.55
N LEU A 558 3.94 -13.14 22.22
CA LEU A 558 3.82 -11.88 21.47
C LEU A 558 2.58 -11.10 21.91
N CYS A 559 1.43 -11.78 22.04
CA CYS A 559 0.20 -11.19 22.51
C CYS A 559 0.34 -10.59 23.92
N VAL A 560 0.90 -11.35 24.86
CA VAL A 560 1.16 -10.88 26.23
C VAL A 560 2.09 -9.66 26.22
N LYS A 561 3.18 -9.70 25.43
CA LYS A 561 4.11 -8.58 25.28
C LYS A 561 3.41 -7.34 24.73
N THR A 562 2.66 -7.45 23.63
CA THR A 562 1.96 -6.32 23.01
C THR A 562 0.89 -5.73 23.93
N ILE A 563 0.14 -6.54 24.67
CA ILE A 563 -0.81 -6.06 25.69
C ILE A 563 -0.08 -5.21 26.74
N ARG A 564 1.06 -5.68 27.25
CA ARG A 564 1.85 -4.92 28.24
C ARG A 564 2.39 -3.60 27.69
N ILE A 565 2.80 -3.58 26.42
CA ILE A 565 3.24 -2.35 25.73
C ILE A 565 2.06 -1.36 25.64
N PHE A 566 0.85 -1.83 25.28
CA PHE A 566 -0.34 -0.97 25.23
C PHE A 566 -0.80 -0.49 26.61
N VAL A 567 -0.59 -1.29 27.67
CA VAL A 567 -0.78 -0.85 29.05
C VAL A 567 0.13 0.34 29.35
N GLU A 568 1.42 0.23 29.03
CA GLU A 568 2.38 1.32 29.24
C GLU A 568 2.05 2.57 28.40
N ALA A 569 1.56 2.38 27.16
CA ALA A 569 1.12 3.46 26.28
C ALA A 569 -0.12 4.20 26.80
N SER A 570 -1.07 3.48 27.40
CA SER A 570 -2.32 4.04 27.94
C SER A 570 -2.19 4.63 29.37
N LEU A 571 -1.07 4.36 30.04
CA LEU A 571 -0.85 4.73 31.44
C LEU A 571 -0.96 6.24 31.64
N ASN A 572 -1.62 6.63 32.72
CA ASN A 572 -1.86 8.03 33.09
C ASN A 572 -2.63 8.83 32.02
N GLY A 573 -3.42 8.16 31.17
CA GLY A 573 -4.15 8.81 30.09
C GLY A 573 -3.28 9.22 28.90
N GLY A 574 -2.12 8.58 28.73
CA GLY A 574 -1.22 8.84 27.60
C GLY A 574 -0.36 10.11 27.74
N CYS A 575 -0.26 10.70 28.94
CA CYS A 575 0.48 11.96 29.17
C CYS A 575 1.92 11.94 28.62
N LYS A 576 2.63 10.80 28.68
CA LYS A 576 3.99 10.66 28.12
C LYS A 576 4.03 10.87 26.59
N SER A 577 2.99 10.44 25.89
CA SER A 577 2.82 10.63 24.44
C SER A 577 2.48 12.09 24.12
N GLN A 578 1.56 12.70 24.90
CA GLN A 578 1.15 14.10 24.75
C GLN A 578 2.30 15.09 25.02
N GLU A 579 3.13 14.86 26.05
CA GLU A 579 4.29 15.71 26.36
C GLU A 579 5.34 15.70 25.23
N LYS A 580 5.55 14.56 24.56
CA LYS A 580 6.44 14.46 23.39
C LYS A 580 5.84 15.18 22.16
N ARG A 581 4.51 15.06 21.92
CA ARG A 581 3.81 15.78 20.83
C ARG A 581 3.87 17.30 21.01
N GLY A 582 3.69 17.79 22.25
CA GLY A 582 3.77 19.22 22.58
C GLY A 582 5.17 19.84 22.48
N LYS A 583 6.25 19.02 22.53
CA LYS A 583 7.63 19.48 22.28
C LYS A 583 7.94 19.60 20.78
N ASN A 584 7.40 18.70 19.95
CA ASN A 584 7.57 18.78 18.49
C ASN A 584 6.82 19.98 17.88
N HIS A 585 5.60 20.29 18.36
CA HIS A 585 4.87 21.47 17.89
C HIS A 585 5.44 22.82 18.37
N LYS A 586 6.32 22.83 19.38
CA LYS A 586 6.96 24.07 19.86
C LYS A 586 8.12 24.56 18.97
N TYR A 587 8.60 23.75 18.03
CA TYR A 587 9.66 24.17 17.11
C TYR A 587 9.15 24.94 15.88
N ASP A 588 7.85 24.95 15.61
CA ASP A 588 7.25 25.63 14.43
C ASP A 588 6.38 26.85 14.74
N SER A 589 6.44 27.41 15.96
CA SER A 589 5.70 28.64 16.26
C SER A 589 6.59 29.75 16.80
N LYS A 590 7.16 30.53 15.88
CA LYS A 590 7.60 31.91 16.15
C LYS A 590 6.80 32.86 15.26
N SER A 591 5.67 33.35 15.76
CA SER A 591 5.27 34.77 15.62
C SER A 591 4.00 35.06 16.45
N ALA A 592 3.80 36.33 16.80
CA ALA A 592 2.64 36.92 17.47
C ALA A 592 2.55 36.78 19.00
N ARG A 593 3.42 37.52 19.70
CA ARG A 593 3.05 38.13 21.00
C ARG A 593 2.03 39.24 20.76
N PHE A 594 0.80 39.09 21.24
CA PHE A 594 -0.04 40.23 21.61
C PHE A 594 -0.77 40.01 22.93
N LYS A 595 -0.97 41.14 23.61
CA LYS A 595 -1.18 41.30 25.06
C LYS A 595 -2.52 40.75 25.55
N LYS A 596 -2.42 40.03 26.68
CA LYS A 596 -3.53 39.62 27.56
C LYS A 596 -4.20 40.85 28.19
N LYS A 597 -5.54 40.93 28.11
CA LYS A 597 -6.36 41.75 29.02
C LYS A 597 -7.59 40.96 29.44
N ALA A 598 -7.74 40.77 30.75
CA ALA A 598 -8.83 40.05 31.38
C ALA A 598 -10.10 40.92 31.46
N LYS A 599 -11.27 40.29 31.34
CA LYS A 599 -12.51 40.78 31.96
C LYS A 599 -13.52 39.65 32.16
N GLU A 600 -14.03 39.57 33.39
CA GLU A 600 -15.10 38.68 33.86
C GLU A 600 -16.50 39.08 33.36
N ASN A 601 -17.38 38.08 33.46
CA ASN A 601 -18.81 38.10 33.84
C ASN A 601 -19.92 38.02 32.78
N SER A 602 -20.58 36.85 32.78
CA SER A 602 -22.02 36.62 33.03
C SER A 602 -23.07 37.06 32.00
N LEU A 603 -23.74 36.07 31.34
CA LEU A 603 -25.16 35.67 31.54
C LEU A 603 -25.80 35.00 30.31
N ARG A 604 -26.72 34.09 30.61
CA ARG A 604 -27.52 33.20 29.75
C ARG A 604 -28.48 33.94 28.80
N HIS A 605 -28.70 33.39 27.61
CA HIS A 605 -30.06 33.28 27.04
C HIS A 605 -30.20 32.13 26.04
N PHE A 606 -31.19 31.27 26.28
CA PHE A 606 -31.72 30.27 25.35
C PHE A 606 -32.50 30.95 24.20
N LYS A 607 -32.37 30.43 22.98
CA LYS A 607 -33.49 30.23 22.04
C LYS A 607 -33.11 29.27 20.90
N THR A 608 -34.04 28.37 20.62
CA THR A 608 -34.08 27.28 19.64
C THR A 608 -34.32 27.77 18.21
N SER A 609 -33.60 27.22 17.23
CA SER A 609 -34.09 27.06 15.85
C SER A 609 -33.37 25.91 15.15
N SER A 610 -34.15 24.98 14.62
CA SER A 610 -33.77 23.80 13.86
C SER A 610 -33.30 24.15 12.44
N GLN A 611 -32.15 23.63 12.01
CA GLN A 611 -31.91 23.30 10.60
C GLN A 611 -30.67 22.40 10.43
N HIS A 612 -30.82 21.41 9.55
CA HIS A 612 -29.80 20.45 9.08
C HIS A 612 -28.53 21.14 8.58
N GLN A 613 -27.37 20.67 9.04
CA GLN A 613 -26.07 20.88 8.37
C GLN A 613 -25.19 19.64 8.51
N HIS A 614 -24.86 19.05 7.35
CA HIS A 614 -23.76 18.10 7.18
C HIS A 614 -22.44 18.84 7.45
N ARG A 615 -21.59 18.28 8.31
CA ARG A 615 -20.31 18.85 8.75
C ARG A 615 -19.20 17.94 8.20
N SER A 616 -18.40 18.45 7.26
CA SER A 616 -17.13 17.86 6.84
C SER A 616 -15.98 18.58 7.53
N THR A 617 -15.31 17.84 8.42
CA THR A 617 -13.87 17.83 8.71
C THR A 617 -13.11 19.16 8.79
N SER A 618 -13.15 19.76 9.99
CA SER A 618 -11.96 20.27 10.67
C SER A 618 -11.89 19.59 12.04
N GLU A 619 -11.38 18.35 12.08
CA GLU A 619 -11.36 17.51 13.30
C GLU A 619 -10.32 17.97 14.33
N ASP A 620 -9.37 18.83 13.97
CA ASP A 620 -8.23 19.14 14.85
C ASP A 620 -8.58 19.99 16.09
N GLU A 621 -9.70 20.71 16.13
CA GLU A 621 -10.07 21.55 17.28
C GLU A 621 -11.08 20.90 18.26
N ASP A 622 -11.86 19.91 17.82
CA ASP A 622 -12.83 19.17 18.66
C ASP A 622 -12.21 17.89 19.30
N GLU A 623 -10.97 17.51 18.92
CA GLU A 623 -10.33 16.24 19.33
C GLU A 623 -9.85 16.19 20.80
N ASP A 624 -9.39 17.30 21.37
CA ASP A 624 -8.65 17.30 22.65
C ASP A 624 -9.50 16.96 23.89
N GLU A 625 -10.83 17.16 23.87
CA GLU A 625 -11.69 16.82 25.01
C GLU A 625 -12.00 15.31 25.12
N SER A 626 -11.95 14.56 24.02
CA SER A 626 -12.35 13.14 23.96
C SER A 626 -11.20 12.14 24.23
N VAL A 627 -9.96 12.59 24.10
CA VAL A 627 -8.76 11.76 24.21
C VAL A 627 -8.59 11.12 25.60
N PRO A 628 -8.79 11.84 26.74
CA PRO A 628 -8.69 11.24 28.07
C PRO A 628 -9.73 10.13 28.32
N ALA A 629 -10.94 10.27 27.78
CA ALA A 629 -12.00 9.27 27.87
C ALA A 629 -11.68 8.01 27.04
N SER A 630 -11.06 8.19 25.87
CA SER A 630 -10.65 7.08 24.99
C SER A 630 -9.58 6.20 25.66
N TYR A 631 -8.54 6.80 26.26
CA TYR A 631 -7.54 6.04 27.02
C TYR A 631 -8.13 5.34 28.24
N HIS A 632 -9.20 5.88 28.84
CA HIS A 632 -9.88 5.21 29.96
C HIS A 632 -10.49 3.89 29.51
N THR A 633 -11.23 3.90 28.40
CA THR A 633 -11.81 2.69 27.80
C THR A 633 -10.73 1.67 27.42
N VAL A 634 -9.64 2.12 26.78
CA VAL A 634 -8.49 1.25 26.43
C VAL A 634 -7.93 0.54 27.66
N SER A 635 -7.65 1.27 28.75
CA SER A 635 -7.07 0.67 29.95
C SER A 635 -8.00 -0.37 30.59
N LEU A 636 -9.32 -0.14 30.58
CA LEU A 636 -10.29 -1.13 31.09
C LEU A 636 -10.38 -2.38 30.20
N GLN A 637 -10.35 -2.20 28.88
CA GLN A 637 -10.30 -3.33 27.93
C GLN A 637 -9.03 -4.16 28.11
N LEU A 638 -7.87 -3.52 28.26
CA LEU A 638 -6.61 -4.21 28.50
C LEU A 638 -6.62 -5.02 29.81
N LEU A 639 -7.23 -4.50 30.88
CA LEU A 639 -7.43 -5.25 32.13
C LEU A 639 -8.26 -6.52 31.92
N ASP A 640 -9.35 -6.42 31.16
CA ASP A 640 -10.22 -7.55 30.83
C ASP A 640 -9.49 -8.61 30.01
N LEU A 641 -8.71 -8.20 28.99
CA LEU A 641 -7.90 -9.11 28.19
C LEU A 641 -6.82 -9.81 29.02
N MET A 642 -6.08 -9.07 29.86
CA MET A 642 -5.07 -9.66 30.73
C MET A 642 -5.67 -10.67 31.70
N HIS A 643 -6.80 -10.34 32.33
CA HIS A 643 -7.49 -11.26 33.24
C HIS A 643 -8.03 -12.49 32.50
N THR A 644 -8.54 -12.33 31.28
CA THR A 644 -9.03 -13.43 30.44
C THR A 644 -7.90 -14.40 30.10
N LEU A 645 -6.76 -13.90 29.63
CA LEU A 645 -5.58 -14.74 29.36
C LEU A 645 -5.06 -15.41 30.64
N HIS A 646 -4.98 -14.66 31.75
CA HIS A 646 -4.48 -15.17 33.02
C HIS A 646 -5.31 -16.35 33.54
N THR A 647 -6.63 -16.24 33.49
CA THR A 647 -7.56 -17.27 33.98
C THR A 647 -7.70 -18.47 33.04
N ARG A 648 -7.38 -18.32 31.75
CA ARG A 648 -7.43 -19.40 30.76
C ARG A 648 -6.05 -20.02 30.49
N ALA A 649 -4.98 -19.48 31.05
CA ALA A 649 -3.62 -19.89 30.74
C ALA A 649 -3.37 -21.39 30.92
N ALA A 650 -3.78 -21.94 32.08
CA ALA A 650 -3.58 -23.35 32.40
C ALA A 650 -4.34 -24.26 31.41
N THR A 651 -5.58 -23.92 31.05
CA THR A 651 -6.38 -24.71 30.12
C THR A 651 -5.82 -24.65 28.70
N ILE A 652 -5.38 -23.47 28.25
CA ILE A 652 -4.76 -23.26 26.94
C ILE A 652 -3.46 -24.08 26.82
N TYR A 653 -2.54 -23.95 27.76
CA TYR A 653 -1.26 -24.69 27.71
C TYR A 653 -1.47 -26.21 27.82
N SER A 654 -2.44 -26.65 28.63
CA SER A 654 -2.78 -28.07 28.72
C SER A 654 -3.30 -28.60 27.38
N SER A 655 -4.19 -27.87 26.70
CA SER A 655 -4.70 -28.28 25.38
C SER A 655 -3.59 -28.41 24.34
N TRP A 656 -2.63 -27.47 24.31
CA TRP A 656 -1.50 -27.56 23.39
C TRP A 656 -0.56 -28.72 23.72
N ALA A 657 -0.31 -28.97 25.01
CA ALA A 657 0.51 -30.09 25.44
C ALA A 657 -0.14 -31.45 25.13
N GLU A 658 -1.47 -31.54 25.13
CA GLU A 658 -2.23 -32.72 24.70
C GLU A 658 -2.19 -32.90 23.17
N GLU A 659 -2.42 -31.84 22.39
CA GLU A 659 -2.36 -31.88 20.92
C GLU A 659 -0.97 -32.30 20.40
N GLN A 660 0.11 -31.83 21.04
CA GLN A 660 1.48 -32.21 20.67
C GLN A 660 1.81 -33.67 21.02
N GLN A 661 1.18 -34.27 22.02
CA GLN A 661 1.39 -35.70 22.32
C GLN A 661 0.87 -36.60 21.20
N HIS A 662 -0.08 -36.12 20.40
CA HIS A 662 -0.61 -36.84 19.25
C HIS A 662 0.22 -36.64 17.95
N LEU A 663 1.10 -35.64 17.93
CA LEU A 663 1.93 -35.26 16.77
C LEU A 663 3.41 -35.47 17.12
N GLU A 664 3.94 -36.69 16.95
CA GLU A 664 5.32 -37.10 17.32
C GLU A 664 6.48 -36.33 16.62
N ILE A 665 6.22 -35.21 15.93
CA ILE A 665 7.13 -34.59 14.94
C ILE A 665 7.65 -33.19 15.36
N THR A 666 7.21 -32.59 16.47
CA THR A 666 7.67 -31.22 16.83
C THR A 666 8.95 -31.22 17.67
N GLU A 667 10.00 -30.54 17.21
CA GLU A 667 11.32 -30.44 17.90
C GLU A 667 11.29 -29.76 19.29
N LYS A 668 10.18 -29.08 19.66
CA LYS A 668 9.98 -28.45 20.97
C LYS A 668 8.70 -28.93 21.63
N LYS A 669 8.85 -29.60 22.77
CA LYS A 669 7.75 -30.00 23.64
C LYS A 669 7.27 -28.80 24.46
N ILE A 670 5.99 -28.43 24.35
CA ILE A 670 5.37 -27.40 25.19
C ILE A 670 5.25 -27.97 26.61
N GLU A 671 5.95 -27.36 27.55
CA GLU A 671 5.85 -27.71 28.96
C GLU A 671 4.69 -26.94 29.61
N ALA A 672 3.58 -27.62 29.89
CA ALA A 672 2.46 -27.06 30.66
C ALA A 672 2.69 -27.11 32.18
N ASN A 673 3.94 -26.98 32.64
CA ASN A 673 4.27 -27.02 34.07
C ASN A 673 4.05 -25.64 34.72
N SER A 674 3.87 -25.62 36.04
CA SER A 674 3.62 -24.39 36.83
C SER A 674 4.68 -23.32 36.61
N ARG A 675 5.94 -23.73 36.40
CA ARG A 675 7.08 -22.83 36.19
C ARG A 675 7.03 -22.13 34.82
N ALA A 676 6.72 -22.84 33.74
CA ALA A 676 6.59 -22.25 32.41
C ALA A 676 5.38 -21.31 32.35
N LEU A 677 4.25 -21.72 32.94
CA LEU A 677 3.07 -20.87 33.08
C LEU A 677 3.37 -19.59 33.87
N TRP A 678 4.15 -19.70 34.96
CA TRP A 678 4.59 -18.54 35.73
C TRP A 678 5.43 -17.57 34.89
N LEU A 679 6.47 -18.07 34.22
CA LEU A 679 7.44 -17.24 33.49
C LEU A 679 6.84 -16.61 32.23
N ASN A 680 6.10 -17.38 31.43
CA ASN A 680 5.67 -16.96 30.09
C ASN A 680 4.28 -16.33 30.09
N CYS A 681 3.47 -16.55 31.14
CA CYS A 681 2.09 -16.09 31.19
C CYS A 681 1.75 -15.32 32.46
N TRP A 682 1.69 -15.97 33.63
CA TRP A 682 1.10 -15.38 34.83
C TRP A 682 1.89 -14.18 35.34
N CYS A 683 3.22 -14.27 35.47
CA CYS A 683 4.04 -13.17 35.96
C CYS A 683 3.93 -11.93 35.04
N PRO A 684 4.16 -12.01 33.71
CA PRO A 684 4.01 -10.85 32.83
C PRO A 684 2.62 -10.21 32.86
N LEU A 685 1.55 -11.02 32.90
CA LEU A 685 0.17 -10.51 32.97
C LEU A 685 -0.11 -9.81 34.30
N LEU A 686 0.33 -10.39 35.42
CA LEU A 686 0.22 -9.76 36.74
C LEU A 686 1.02 -8.46 36.81
N GLN A 687 2.19 -8.38 36.19
CA GLN A 687 2.96 -7.13 36.06
C GLN A 687 2.19 -6.07 35.26
N GLY A 688 1.52 -6.46 34.18
CA GLY A 688 0.67 -5.56 33.40
C GLY A 688 -0.54 -5.04 34.19
N ILE A 689 -1.23 -5.90 34.93
CA ILE A 689 -2.34 -5.50 35.81
C ILE A 689 -1.83 -4.57 36.92
N ALA A 690 -0.72 -4.94 37.57
CA ALA A 690 -0.09 -4.12 38.61
C ALA A 690 0.36 -2.75 38.07
N CYS A 691 0.76 -2.66 36.80
CA CYS A 691 1.09 -1.39 36.15
C CYS A 691 -0.08 -0.39 36.18
N LEU A 692 -1.31 -0.86 35.98
CA LEU A 692 -2.51 0.00 36.01
C LEU A 692 -3.00 0.31 37.44
N CYS A 693 -2.53 -0.41 38.46
CA CYS A 693 -2.84 -0.12 39.86
C CYS A 693 -2.25 1.23 40.32
N TYR A 694 -1.23 1.74 39.64
CA TYR A 694 -0.62 3.06 39.92
C TYR A 694 -0.91 4.10 38.81
N ASP A 695 -2.00 3.94 38.05
CA ASP A 695 -2.43 4.93 37.05
C ASP A 695 -2.91 6.26 37.70
N ALA A 696 -2.73 7.42 37.06
CA ALA A 696 -3.21 8.71 37.59
C ALA A 696 -4.74 8.77 37.79
N ARG A 697 -5.51 7.97 37.03
CA ARG A 697 -6.98 7.95 37.04
C ARG A 697 -7.52 6.99 38.10
N ARG A 698 -8.26 7.51 39.07
CA ARG A 698 -8.79 6.74 40.22
C ARG A 698 -9.58 5.49 39.80
N GLN A 699 -10.53 5.62 38.87
CA GLN A 699 -11.36 4.50 38.44
C GLN A 699 -10.54 3.35 37.84
N VAL A 700 -9.50 3.66 37.04
CA VAL A 700 -8.61 2.65 36.45
C VAL A 700 -7.81 1.94 37.54
N ARG A 701 -7.23 2.68 38.50
CA ARG A 701 -6.50 2.08 39.63
C ARG A 701 -7.35 1.13 40.46
N MET A 702 -8.56 1.56 40.81
CA MET A 702 -9.46 0.79 41.67
C MET A 702 -9.94 -0.50 40.98
N GLN A 703 -10.22 -0.41 39.68
CA GLN A 703 -10.58 -1.57 38.87
C GLN A 703 -9.38 -2.51 38.71
N ALA A 704 -8.18 -1.97 38.43
CA ALA A 704 -6.95 -2.75 38.31
C ALA A 704 -6.62 -3.52 39.60
N LEU A 705 -6.75 -2.87 40.78
CA LEU A 705 -6.58 -3.55 42.07
C LEU A 705 -7.59 -4.69 42.28
N THR A 706 -8.85 -4.48 41.85
CA THR A 706 -9.88 -5.52 41.91
C THR A 706 -9.51 -6.71 41.01
N TYR A 707 -9.03 -6.45 39.80
CA TYR A 707 -8.54 -7.49 38.89
C TYR A 707 -7.28 -8.19 39.42
N LEU A 708 -6.33 -7.44 40.00
CA LEU A 708 -5.10 -8.00 40.57
C LEU A 708 -5.42 -8.92 41.75
N GLN A 709 -6.31 -8.48 42.65
CA GLN A 709 -6.79 -9.31 43.74
C GLN A 709 -7.46 -10.58 43.23
N ARG A 710 -8.32 -10.49 42.21
CA ARG A 710 -8.97 -11.67 41.64
C ARG A 710 -7.94 -12.62 41.02
N ALA A 711 -6.99 -12.10 40.23
CA ALA A 711 -5.97 -12.88 39.54
C ALA A 711 -5.05 -13.62 40.53
N LEU A 712 -4.56 -12.94 41.58
CA LEU A 712 -3.70 -13.55 42.60
C LEU A 712 -4.40 -14.61 43.47
N LEU A 713 -5.74 -14.56 43.52
CA LEU A 713 -6.56 -15.48 44.31
C LEU A 713 -7.22 -16.58 43.46
N VAL A 714 -6.86 -16.70 42.18
CA VAL A 714 -7.34 -17.78 41.30
C VAL A 714 -6.83 -19.13 41.81
N HIS A 715 -7.69 -20.15 41.77
CA HIS A 715 -7.38 -21.50 42.25
C HIS A 715 -6.14 -22.11 41.57
N ASP A 716 -5.97 -21.90 40.27
CA ASP A 716 -4.85 -22.46 39.49
C ASP A 716 -3.47 -22.02 40.00
N LEU A 717 -3.36 -20.85 40.64
CA LEU A 717 -2.10 -20.38 41.22
C LEU A 717 -1.70 -21.14 42.49
N GLN A 718 -2.60 -21.94 43.09
CA GLN A 718 -2.24 -22.82 44.21
C GLN A 718 -1.25 -23.91 43.79
N ALA A 719 -1.11 -24.18 42.48
CA ALA A 719 -0.13 -25.11 41.93
C ALA A 719 1.30 -24.53 41.85
N LEU A 720 1.51 -23.28 42.25
CA LEU A 720 2.83 -22.64 42.29
C LEU A 720 3.62 -23.08 43.54
N ASP A 721 4.92 -23.36 43.36
CA ASP A 721 5.81 -23.69 44.46
C ASP A 721 6.27 -22.42 45.20
N ALA A 722 7.03 -22.61 46.28
CA ALA A 722 7.48 -21.54 47.15
C ALA A 722 8.33 -20.48 46.41
N LEU A 723 9.14 -20.90 45.43
CA LEU A 723 10.03 -20.01 44.67
C LEU A 723 9.25 -19.10 43.70
N GLU A 724 8.20 -19.61 43.06
CA GLU A 724 7.33 -18.81 42.20
C GLU A 724 6.51 -17.81 43.03
N TRP A 725 6.05 -18.20 44.22
CA TRP A 725 5.43 -17.26 45.16
C TRP A 725 6.39 -16.17 45.62
N GLU A 726 7.62 -16.52 46.01
CA GLU A 726 8.67 -15.53 46.30
C GLU A 726 8.91 -14.59 45.09
N SER A 727 8.94 -15.15 43.88
CA SER A 727 9.03 -14.37 42.65
C SER A 727 7.83 -13.44 42.47
N CYS A 728 6.62 -13.82 42.87
CA CYS A 728 5.43 -12.96 42.81
C CYS A 728 5.60 -11.73 43.70
N PHE A 729 6.09 -11.91 44.92
CA PHE A 729 6.39 -10.79 45.81
C PHE A 729 7.44 -9.85 45.18
N ASN A 730 8.56 -10.42 44.72
CA ASN A 730 9.69 -9.63 44.21
C ASN A 730 9.43 -8.97 42.85
N LYS A 731 8.67 -9.59 41.94
CA LYS A 731 8.47 -9.10 40.57
C LYS A 731 7.15 -8.36 40.34
N VAL A 732 6.17 -8.49 41.26
CA VAL A 732 4.84 -7.88 41.12
C VAL A 732 4.50 -6.99 42.32
N LEU A 733 4.43 -7.56 43.53
CA LEU A 733 3.89 -6.86 44.70
C LEU A 733 4.82 -5.77 45.23
N PHE A 734 6.09 -6.07 45.48
CA PHE A 734 7.05 -5.05 45.97
C PHE A 734 7.28 -3.92 44.97
N PRO A 735 7.44 -4.18 43.65
CA PRO A 735 7.50 -3.10 42.67
C PRO A 735 6.24 -2.23 42.65
N LEU A 736 5.05 -2.83 42.78
CA LEU A 736 3.78 -2.10 42.86
C LEU A 736 3.75 -1.20 44.10
N LEU A 737 4.08 -1.75 45.27
CA LEU A 737 4.07 -0.99 46.51
C LEU A 737 5.07 0.16 46.48
N THR A 738 6.26 -0.10 45.93
CA THR A 738 7.29 0.94 45.72
C THR A 738 6.74 2.07 44.86
N LYS A 739 6.06 1.75 43.75
CA LYS A 739 5.48 2.76 42.86
C LYS A 739 4.37 3.56 43.53
N LEU A 740 3.50 2.92 44.31
CA LEU A 740 2.39 3.58 45.01
C LEU A 740 2.85 4.56 46.11
N LEU A 741 4.09 4.44 46.61
CA LEU A 741 4.70 5.41 47.51
C LEU A 741 5.13 6.71 46.79
N GLU A 742 5.26 6.69 45.46
CA GLU A 742 5.56 7.89 44.66
C GLU A 742 4.32 8.82 44.57
N ASN A 743 4.55 10.11 44.31
CA ASN A 743 3.48 11.11 44.11
C ASN A 743 2.89 11.02 42.70
N ILE A 744 2.11 9.96 42.45
CA ILE A 744 1.52 9.63 41.14
C ILE A 744 0.41 10.61 40.72
N SER A 745 -0.52 10.93 41.63
CA SER A 745 -1.67 11.80 41.35
C SER A 745 -1.82 12.84 42.45
N PRO A 746 -1.17 14.01 42.33
CA PRO A 746 -1.23 15.05 43.35
C PRO A 746 -2.64 15.66 43.51
N ALA A 747 -3.53 15.44 42.54
CA ALA A 747 -4.92 15.90 42.57
C ALA A 747 -5.86 14.99 43.37
N ASP A 748 -5.48 13.74 43.67
CA ASP A 748 -6.33 12.73 44.30
C ASP A 748 -5.63 12.05 45.49
N ILE A 749 -5.27 12.85 46.51
CA ILE A 749 -4.54 12.37 47.69
C ILE A 749 -5.35 11.32 48.46
N GLY A 750 -6.63 11.57 48.71
CA GLY A 750 -7.51 10.64 49.43
C GLY A 750 -7.76 9.33 48.68
N GLY A 751 -7.97 9.38 47.36
CA GLY A 751 -8.11 8.17 46.56
C GLY A 751 -6.80 7.37 46.44
N MET A 752 -5.64 8.02 46.48
CA MET A 752 -4.34 7.35 46.56
C MET A 752 -4.12 6.66 47.90
N GLU A 753 -4.58 7.24 49.00
CA GLU A 753 -4.52 6.61 50.33
C GLU A 753 -5.40 5.35 50.40
N GLU A 754 -6.61 5.39 49.84
CA GLU A 754 -7.46 4.21 49.67
C GLU A 754 -6.77 3.13 48.79
N THR A 755 -6.13 3.56 47.70
CA THR A 755 -5.37 2.65 46.81
C THR A 755 -4.23 1.96 47.57
N ARG A 756 -3.48 2.71 48.39
CA ARG A 756 -2.39 2.19 49.23
C ARG A 756 -2.89 1.20 50.26
N MET A 757 -4.00 1.51 50.94
CA MET A 757 -4.61 0.60 51.93
C MET A 757 -5.04 -0.72 51.29
N ARG A 758 -5.69 -0.67 50.13
CA ARG A 758 -6.09 -1.89 49.42
C ARG A 758 -4.89 -2.71 48.95
N ALA A 759 -3.82 -2.05 48.49
CA ALA A 759 -2.58 -2.72 48.10
C ALA A 759 -1.87 -3.38 49.29
N SER A 760 -1.78 -2.74 50.45
CA SER A 760 -1.19 -3.33 51.67
C SER A 760 -2.05 -4.46 52.25
N THR A 761 -3.38 -4.33 52.19
CA THR A 761 -4.31 -5.40 52.56
C THR A 761 -4.16 -6.60 51.62
N LEU A 762 -4.01 -6.36 50.31
CA LEU A 762 -3.77 -7.41 49.33
C LEU A 762 -2.44 -8.14 49.59
N LEU A 763 -1.36 -7.40 49.88
CA LEU A 763 -0.07 -7.98 50.28
C LEU A 763 -0.24 -8.92 51.47
N SER A 764 -0.91 -8.46 52.53
CA SER A 764 -1.14 -9.24 53.75
C SER A 764 -1.97 -10.49 53.47
N LYS A 765 -3.01 -10.36 52.64
CA LYS A 765 -3.90 -11.46 52.28
C LYS A 765 -3.19 -12.55 51.47
N VAL A 766 -2.40 -12.15 50.48
CA VAL A 766 -1.61 -13.09 49.65
C VAL A 766 -0.55 -13.79 50.51
N PHE A 767 0.13 -13.06 51.39
CA PHE A 767 1.10 -13.63 52.34
C PHE A 767 0.45 -14.69 53.24
N LEU A 768 -0.68 -14.37 53.87
CA LEU A 768 -1.40 -15.29 54.74
C LEU A 768 -1.90 -16.53 54.01
N GLN A 769 -2.46 -16.36 52.81
CA GLN A 769 -3.01 -17.47 52.03
C GLN A 769 -1.93 -18.47 51.60
N HIS A 770 -0.71 -17.99 51.34
CA HIS A 770 0.40 -18.79 50.85
C HIS A 770 1.53 -18.95 51.88
N LEU A 771 1.23 -18.72 53.17
CA LEU A 771 2.22 -18.78 54.24
C LEU A 771 2.88 -20.15 54.35
N SER A 772 2.12 -21.25 54.21
CA SER A 772 2.65 -22.59 54.35
C SER A 772 3.73 -22.92 53.30
N PRO A 773 3.55 -22.67 51.99
CA PRO A 773 4.63 -22.74 51.02
C PRO A 773 5.79 -21.79 51.33
N LEU A 774 5.51 -20.53 51.69
CA LEU A 774 6.54 -19.52 51.92
C LEU A 774 7.46 -19.86 53.10
N LEU A 775 6.94 -20.50 54.17
CA LEU A 775 7.73 -20.95 55.32
C LEU A 775 8.81 -21.97 54.96
N SER A 776 8.66 -22.67 53.83
CA SER A 776 9.66 -23.61 53.34
C SER A 776 10.87 -22.93 52.67
N LEU A 777 10.80 -21.61 52.41
CA LEU A 777 11.88 -20.88 51.76
C LEU A 777 13.07 -20.66 52.68
N PRO A 778 14.31 -20.90 52.22
CA PRO A 778 15.50 -20.52 52.97
C PRO A 778 15.61 -18.99 53.15
N THR A 779 14.99 -18.22 52.25
CA THR A 779 14.94 -16.75 52.22
C THR A 779 13.73 -16.17 52.95
N PHE A 780 12.90 -16.98 53.62
CA PHE A 780 11.67 -16.52 54.28
C PHE A 780 11.91 -15.34 55.22
N ALA A 781 12.98 -15.36 56.01
CA ALA A 781 13.31 -14.26 56.91
C ALA A 781 13.54 -12.93 56.16
N ALA A 782 14.21 -12.95 55.00
CA ALA A 782 14.43 -11.78 54.18
C ALA A 782 13.12 -11.27 53.55
N LEU A 783 12.28 -12.19 53.06
CA LEU A 783 10.97 -11.87 52.52
C LEU A 783 10.08 -11.20 53.60
N TRP A 784 10.05 -11.77 54.80
CA TRP A 784 9.29 -11.25 55.94
C TRP A 784 9.77 -9.87 56.37
N LEU A 785 11.10 -9.66 56.50
CA LEU A 785 11.66 -8.34 56.81
C LEU A 785 11.29 -7.30 55.75
N THR A 786 11.27 -7.69 54.47
CA THR A 786 10.86 -6.79 53.38
C THR A 786 9.37 -6.44 53.47
N ILE A 787 8.50 -7.41 53.80
CA ILE A 787 7.08 -7.15 54.07
C ILE A 787 6.91 -6.17 55.22
N LEU A 788 7.63 -6.37 56.34
CA LEU A 788 7.59 -5.46 57.49
C LEU A 788 8.06 -4.05 57.14
N ASP A 789 9.13 -3.92 56.35
CA ASP A 789 9.63 -2.62 55.87
C ASP A 789 8.60 -1.89 55.00
N PHE A 790 7.87 -2.59 54.12
CA PHE A 790 6.74 -1.99 53.39
C PHE A 790 5.58 -1.60 54.30
N MET A 791 5.23 -2.43 55.29
CA MET A 791 4.17 -2.08 56.25
C MET A 791 4.53 -0.82 57.05
N ASP A 792 5.78 -0.70 57.51
CA ASP A 792 6.28 0.48 58.21
C ASP A 792 6.24 1.73 57.31
N LYS A 793 6.74 1.63 56.07
CA LYS A 793 6.68 2.73 55.09
C LYS A 793 5.26 3.19 54.83
N TYR A 794 4.32 2.26 54.66
CA TYR A 794 2.93 2.57 54.38
C TYR A 794 2.21 3.19 55.59
N MET A 795 2.57 2.78 56.81
CA MET A 795 2.04 3.36 58.05
C MET A 795 2.34 4.86 58.16
N HIS A 796 3.45 5.30 57.57
CA HIS A 796 3.89 6.69 57.57
C HIS A 796 3.65 7.43 56.24
N ALA A 797 3.05 6.79 55.22
CA ALA A 797 2.84 7.37 53.90
C ALA A 797 1.51 8.14 53.73
N GLY A 798 0.60 8.02 54.71
CA GLY A 798 -0.72 8.63 54.70
C GLY A 798 -0.77 10.02 55.32
N SER A 799 -1.80 10.79 54.95
CA SER A 799 -2.15 12.05 55.63
C SER A 799 -3.38 11.90 56.54
N SER A 800 -4.05 10.76 56.46
CA SER A 800 -5.21 10.36 57.27
C SER A 800 -4.82 9.25 58.26
N ASP A 801 -5.64 9.07 59.30
CA ASP A 801 -5.54 7.95 60.25
C ASP A 801 -5.87 6.57 59.61
N LEU A 802 -6.29 6.56 58.33
CA LEU A 802 -6.71 5.36 57.61
C LEU A 802 -5.63 4.28 57.47
N LEU A 803 -4.39 4.65 57.12
CA LEU A 803 -3.26 3.71 57.04
C LEU A 803 -2.68 3.36 58.42
N PRO A 804 -2.47 4.34 59.34
CA PRO A 804 -2.06 4.09 60.73
C PRO A 804 -2.97 3.14 61.52
N GLU A 805 -4.26 3.05 61.22
CA GLU A 805 -5.17 2.09 61.88
C GLU A 805 -5.18 0.71 61.19
N ALA A 806 -5.20 0.67 59.86
CA ALA A 806 -5.38 -0.58 59.11
C ALA A 806 -4.13 -1.48 59.08
N ILE A 807 -2.94 -0.88 59.08
CA ILE A 807 -1.68 -1.63 58.97
C ILE A 807 -1.36 -2.40 60.25
N PRO A 808 -1.46 -1.83 61.47
CA PRO A 808 -1.27 -2.59 62.70
C PRO A 808 -2.22 -3.77 62.83
N GLU A 809 -3.50 -3.64 62.43
CA GLU A 809 -4.44 -4.76 62.47
C GLU A 809 -4.07 -5.85 61.45
N SER A 810 -3.61 -5.46 60.26
CA SER A 810 -3.10 -6.41 59.25
C SER A 810 -1.84 -7.14 59.74
N LEU A 811 -0.90 -6.41 60.38
CA LEU A 811 0.29 -6.98 61.00
C LEU A 811 -0.05 -7.94 62.13
N LYS A 812 -1.00 -7.56 63.00
CA LYS A 812 -1.52 -8.43 64.06
C LYS A 812 -2.07 -9.74 63.47
N ASN A 813 -2.85 -9.67 62.39
CA ASN A 813 -3.37 -10.86 61.71
C ASN A 813 -2.29 -11.71 61.03
N MET A 814 -1.15 -11.13 60.61
CA MET A 814 -0.02 -11.89 60.05
C MET A 814 0.87 -12.53 61.11
N LEU A 815 0.88 -11.99 62.34
CA LEU A 815 1.66 -12.50 63.47
C LEU A 815 0.94 -13.60 64.26
N LEU A 816 -0.40 -13.51 64.33
CA LEU A 816 -1.29 -14.52 64.92
C LEU A 816 -1.44 -15.72 63.98
#